data_AF-A0A7K3WVA1-F1
#
_entry.id   AF-A0A7K3WVA1-F1
#
_cell.length_a   1.000
_cell.length_b   1.000
_cell.length_c   1.000
_cell.angle_alpha   90.00
_cell.angle_beta   90.00
_cell.angle_gamma   90.00
#
_symmetry.space_group_name_H-M   'P 1'
#
loop_
_entity.id
_entity.type
_entity.pdbx_description
1 polymer ?
#
loop_
_entity_poly.entity_id
_entity_poly.type
_entity_poly.pdbx_seq_one_letter_code
_entity_poly.pdbx_strand_id
1 'polypeptide(L)'
;MFDDWWMPMEWTGHFAHEYGHALGIHHTYNGEYTTTTHFDFLDDVFGTCVEPILTDPNHPCYDNFCNPSSNQICHLKACFWFQHTPPYPLLWGGMVDNEYISPKMSGRFHRALSLYDETFFSSFHNKFMNRYVKEEYSYSIPKEINQDETWDFAIKMYQDIIVKAGNTLTISCEVKMPIQGKIIIEPNATLIVDGGRITSAHDDLWQGIEVWGNYNMPQTSANQGRLIVKNDAIIENAENAVTLWKSGDWAKTGGFVEAYNSTFKNNRRSIEFRAYKNEQSNGFIAPNRSIFKNCTFETDNDLLLGDIQGNQSMFTMHKVNGVRILGCDFIYNRTVTTYSDLKNAINTSDANFRVDNTCNIILPLGEPCPDLNTKHSTFTGFNNAIHVTSATWNVGPEIKDAVFSKNMVGINFDAVTAPAAIFNEFTVGNNPFFAQDDAILHLGIKVNNCDEYIVEENEFTGSDSLGWTTHGVFTLDGTYSSNSNEIYKNEYTGVSSGTIATGFHGDPSPEDNSIGLRFICNENQNNINDFEVRPFNGNPSEISNYQNGGEPGIPAGNTFSAGTSNDNVYTHLDFYSDAAYVYMMNTNDINPDEDEIFIAPGTITLATVNTQNTCATNYPASGGGLGSGLTYGKLKTDREAYNNLYYPYLQLIDAGNTQGMISEIELSWPNDAWTLHDELMTRSPYNSETVLIAAADKNILTHGMLLEILLANPDVLRSGNVIRHVGEIIANPMPQYMIDILIEAARDPNTVRSGMEKNLSNLHLEMIRTHKRISHKLMNDSVAGFHPDTLIKYFSSVRSLTGRYQQIYAYTGLHQYINALAVVDSISLHYKLSSEQISELDNTEDFLYFLKAVNDDVRDVDQLTQSEINDLKLISMVEPGGSAAERAENILCFFYDKCAAMVATPKNNGAKIKKPSLTKKSIEEVLNSVRIAPNPANLYVEFEFEIFKSSKDNTLRIIDIQGKPIKSWNLGINQQGIKVLDTRKLPNGVYFYELLQDGSKLKGGKFIIQH
;
A
#
# COMPACT_ATOMS: atom_id res chain seq x y z
N MET A 1 36.12 32.49 -26.48
CA MET A 1 36.85 33.78 -26.49
C MET A 1 38.28 33.51 -26.98
N PHE A 2 38.44 32.94 -28.18
CA PHE A 2 39.71 32.75 -28.89
C PHE A 2 39.40 32.50 -30.36
N ASP A 3 38.92 33.52 -31.05
CA ASP A 3 38.94 33.58 -32.51
C ASP A 3 39.61 34.93 -32.83
N ASP A 4 40.56 34.92 -33.76
CA ASP A 4 41.37 36.06 -34.27
C ASP A 4 42.72 36.39 -33.62
N TRP A 5 43.57 35.38 -33.32
CA TRP A 5 45.02 35.62 -33.23
C TRP A 5 45.80 34.60 -34.06
N TRP A 6 46.37 35.07 -35.18
CA TRP A 6 47.48 34.39 -35.86
C TRP A 6 48.69 34.39 -34.93
N MET A 7 48.82 33.36 -34.09
CA MET A 7 50.04 33.14 -33.31
C MET A 7 51.17 32.70 -34.25
N PRO A 8 52.36 33.34 -34.21
CA PRO A 8 53.53 32.85 -34.93
C PRO A 8 53.87 31.42 -34.49
N MET A 9 54.34 30.57 -35.42
CA MET A 9 54.71 29.16 -35.22
C MET A 9 55.72 28.93 -34.07
N GLU A 10 56.45 29.97 -33.65
CA GLU A 10 57.37 29.94 -32.51
C GLU A 10 56.69 29.93 -31.14
N TRP A 11 55.42 30.36 -31.03
CA TRP A 11 54.69 30.43 -29.75
C TRP A 11 53.90 29.16 -29.41
N THR A 12 53.56 28.34 -30.40
CA THR A 12 52.82 27.08 -30.17
C THR A 12 53.67 26.07 -29.41
N GLY A 13 54.96 25.95 -29.75
CA GLY A 13 55.90 25.08 -29.01
C GLY A 13 56.15 25.56 -27.58
N HIS A 14 56.26 26.88 -27.36
CA HIS A 14 56.41 27.42 -26.02
C HIS A 14 55.15 27.23 -25.16
N PHE A 15 53.95 27.38 -25.74
CA PHE A 15 52.71 27.10 -25.02
C PHE A 15 52.58 25.62 -24.62
N ALA A 16 52.90 24.69 -25.53
CA ALA A 16 52.92 23.27 -25.24
C ALA A 16 53.96 22.91 -24.15
N HIS A 17 55.11 23.58 -24.16
CA HIS A 17 56.14 23.47 -23.12
C HIS A 17 55.60 23.88 -21.73
N GLU A 18 54.99 25.07 -21.62
CA GLU A 18 54.41 25.53 -20.35
C GLU A 18 53.23 24.66 -19.89
N TYR A 19 52.43 24.16 -20.84
CA TYR A 19 51.37 23.20 -20.54
C TYR A 19 51.93 21.87 -20.03
N GLY A 20 53.08 21.42 -20.57
CA GLY A 20 53.80 20.26 -20.08
C GLY A 20 54.19 20.40 -18.60
N HIS A 21 54.69 21.58 -18.19
CA HIS A 21 54.94 21.84 -16.77
C HIS A 21 53.68 21.69 -15.92
N ALA A 22 52.55 22.23 -16.38
CA ALA A 22 51.27 22.10 -15.68
C ALA A 22 50.80 20.64 -15.52
N LEU A 23 51.23 19.74 -16.41
CA LEU A 23 50.95 18.30 -16.37
C LEU A 23 52.06 17.48 -15.69
N GLY A 24 52.97 18.11 -14.95
CA GLY A 24 53.90 17.41 -14.05
C GLY A 24 55.15 16.82 -14.70
N ILE A 25 55.53 17.31 -15.89
CA ILE A 25 56.85 17.00 -16.46
C ILE A 25 57.84 18.16 -16.23
N HIS A 26 59.12 17.81 -16.08
CA HIS A 26 60.22 18.74 -15.84
C HIS A 26 61.07 18.92 -17.09
N HIS A 27 61.87 19.99 -17.12
CA HIS A 27 62.89 20.15 -18.15
C HIS A 27 63.73 18.89 -18.24
N THR A 28 63.92 18.36 -19.45
CA THR A 28 64.82 17.22 -19.72
C THR A 28 66.31 17.59 -19.60
N TYR A 29 66.58 18.73 -18.97
CA TYR A 29 67.88 19.28 -18.64
C TYR A 29 67.77 20.07 -17.32
N ASN A 30 68.72 19.94 -16.41
CA ASN A 30 68.85 20.70 -15.15
C ASN A 30 67.65 20.66 -14.18
N GLY A 31 66.56 19.96 -14.48
CA GLY A 31 65.37 19.85 -13.64
C GLY A 31 64.77 18.44 -13.52
N GLU A 32 65.34 17.45 -14.21
CA GLU A 32 64.86 16.07 -14.22
C GLU A 32 65.50 15.24 -13.09
N TYR A 33 64.83 14.16 -12.68
CA TYR A 33 65.36 13.24 -11.68
C TYR A 33 66.67 12.61 -12.18
N THR A 34 67.67 12.53 -11.31
CA THR A 34 69.00 11.99 -11.65
C THR A 34 69.21 10.57 -11.14
N THR A 35 68.30 10.03 -10.33
CA THR A 35 68.44 8.68 -9.74
C THR A 35 67.68 7.68 -10.59
N THR A 36 68.37 6.69 -11.16
CA THR A 36 67.78 5.72 -12.11
C THR A 36 66.76 4.78 -11.48
N THR A 37 66.78 4.65 -10.14
CA THR A 37 65.77 3.89 -9.38
C THR A 37 64.56 4.72 -8.98
N HIS A 38 64.52 6.03 -9.27
CA HIS A 38 63.36 6.86 -9.00
C HIS A 38 62.23 6.48 -9.96
N PHE A 39 61.01 6.27 -9.46
CA PHE A 39 59.89 5.79 -10.27
C PHE A 39 59.57 6.71 -11.46
N ASP A 40 59.82 8.01 -11.30
CA ASP A 40 59.63 8.96 -12.37
C ASP A 40 60.75 9.00 -13.39
N PHE A 41 61.98 8.59 -13.06
CA PHE A 41 63.13 8.73 -13.96
C PHE A 41 62.84 8.24 -15.39
N LEU A 42 63.09 9.11 -16.37
CA LEU A 42 62.78 8.88 -17.79
C LEU A 42 63.85 8.00 -18.46
N ASP A 43 63.97 6.75 -18.00
CA ASP A 43 64.88 5.75 -18.57
C ASP A 43 64.59 5.42 -20.04
N ASP A 44 63.38 5.66 -20.51
CA ASP A 44 62.95 5.56 -21.90
C ASP A 44 63.47 6.70 -22.77
N VAL A 45 63.92 7.79 -22.15
CA VAL A 45 64.53 8.96 -22.78
C VAL A 45 66.05 8.94 -22.65
N PHE A 46 66.56 8.64 -21.44
CA PHE A 46 68.00 8.73 -21.13
C PHE A 46 68.73 7.37 -21.09
N GLY A 47 68.01 6.26 -21.07
CA GLY A 47 68.56 4.92 -20.82
C GLY A 47 68.85 4.66 -19.35
N THR A 48 69.22 3.42 -19.02
CA THR A 48 69.59 2.98 -17.65
C THR A 48 71.09 2.78 -17.45
N CYS A 49 71.89 3.01 -18.48
CA CYS A 49 73.34 2.84 -18.42
C CYS A 49 73.98 3.97 -17.60
N VAL A 50 74.94 3.63 -16.75
CA VAL A 50 75.81 4.63 -16.09
C VAL A 50 76.52 5.42 -17.19
N GLU A 51 76.39 6.75 -17.18
CA GLU A 51 77.07 7.61 -18.16
C GLU A 51 78.58 7.31 -18.17
N PRO A 52 79.22 7.17 -19.34
CA PRO A 52 80.66 7.08 -19.40
C PRO A 52 81.25 8.37 -18.81
N ILE A 53 82.25 8.24 -17.93
CA ILE A 53 83.00 9.40 -17.40
C ILE A 53 83.54 10.18 -18.61
N LEU A 54 83.03 11.40 -18.81
CA LEU A 54 83.53 12.30 -19.84
C LEU A 54 84.92 12.77 -19.40
N THR A 55 85.96 12.26 -20.06
CA THR A 55 87.36 12.58 -19.75
C THR A 55 87.93 13.71 -20.62
N ASP A 56 87.22 14.14 -21.66
CA ASP A 56 87.64 15.23 -22.55
C ASP A 56 87.12 16.59 -22.03
N PRO A 57 88.00 17.50 -21.58
CA PRO A 57 87.61 18.83 -21.12
C PRO A 57 86.98 19.73 -22.19
N ASN A 58 87.12 19.39 -23.47
CA ASN A 58 86.51 20.13 -24.58
C ASN A 58 85.11 19.61 -24.92
N HIS A 59 84.65 18.53 -24.30
CA HIS A 59 83.32 18.00 -24.53
C HIS A 59 82.26 18.99 -24.01
N PRO A 60 81.20 19.33 -24.78
CA PRO A 60 80.18 20.31 -24.37
C PRO A 60 79.44 19.97 -23.08
N CYS A 61 79.48 18.70 -22.66
CA CYS A 61 78.91 18.20 -21.41
C CYS A 61 79.90 17.95 -20.27
N TYR A 62 81.19 18.24 -20.45
CA TYR A 62 82.22 17.98 -19.44
C TYR A 62 81.98 18.77 -18.15
N ASP A 63 82.05 18.10 -16.99
CA ASP A 63 82.00 18.72 -15.66
C ASP A 63 83.01 18.05 -14.72
N ASN A 64 83.92 18.84 -14.16
CA ASN A 64 85.00 18.38 -13.28
C ASN A 64 84.53 17.84 -11.91
N PHE A 65 83.25 17.99 -11.57
CA PHE A 65 82.71 17.61 -10.26
C PHE A 65 81.77 16.39 -10.30
N CYS A 66 81.60 15.73 -11.45
CA CYS A 66 80.76 14.54 -11.54
C CYS A 66 81.50 13.26 -11.13
N ASN A 67 80.99 12.59 -10.10
CA ASN A 67 81.35 11.22 -9.72
C ASN A 67 80.05 10.48 -9.33
N PRO A 68 79.30 9.96 -10.32
CA PRO A 68 77.98 9.40 -10.07
C PRO A 68 78.09 8.06 -9.33
N SER A 69 77.22 7.84 -8.35
CA SER A 69 77.02 6.49 -7.81
C SER A 69 76.38 5.58 -8.87
N SER A 70 76.40 4.25 -8.69
CA SER A 70 75.92 3.28 -9.69
C SER A 70 74.47 3.48 -10.16
N ASN A 71 73.66 4.22 -9.40
CA ASN A 71 72.25 4.47 -9.68
C ASN A 71 71.95 5.96 -9.90
N GLN A 72 72.96 6.78 -10.18
CA GLN A 72 72.80 8.22 -10.41
C GLN A 72 73.42 8.65 -11.73
N ILE A 73 72.80 9.62 -12.37
CA ILE A 73 73.23 10.26 -13.62
C ILE A 73 73.59 11.70 -13.32
N CYS A 74 74.79 12.15 -13.68
CA CYS A 74 75.23 13.51 -13.39
C CYS A 74 74.86 14.52 -14.48
N HIS A 75 74.81 14.10 -15.76
CA HIS A 75 74.83 15.01 -16.90
C HIS A 75 73.50 15.06 -17.68
N LEU A 76 72.38 15.23 -16.98
CA LEU A 76 71.14 15.71 -17.61
C LEU A 76 71.23 17.22 -17.87
N LYS A 77 72.18 17.67 -18.70
CA LYS A 77 72.37 19.08 -19.08
C LYS A 77 71.91 19.33 -20.52
N ALA A 78 71.69 20.58 -20.89
CA ALA A 78 71.20 20.95 -22.22
C ALA A 78 72.04 20.39 -23.38
N CYS A 79 73.33 20.15 -23.14
CA CYS A 79 74.29 19.60 -24.09
C CYS A 79 74.05 18.13 -24.45
N PHE A 80 73.33 17.35 -23.63
CA PHE A 80 72.98 15.95 -23.90
C PHE A 80 72.27 15.84 -25.26
N TRP A 81 71.36 16.78 -25.53
CA TRP A 81 70.57 16.82 -26.75
C TRP A 81 71.33 17.31 -27.99
N PHE A 82 72.52 17.92 -27.85
CA PHE A 82 73.33 18.35 -29.00
C PHE A 82 73.91 17.19 -29.81
N GLN A 83 73.88 15.96 -29.27
CA GLN A 83 74.31 14.75 -29.97
C GLN A 83 73.12 13.95 -30.56
N HIS A 84 71.90 14.48 -30.47
CA HIS A 84 70.68 13.83 -30.94
C HIS A 84 70.02 14.65 -32.05
N THR A 85 69.38 13.97 -32.99
CA THR A 85 68.62 14.57 -34.09
C THR A 85 67.15 14.72 -33.71
N PRO A 86 66.43 15.76 -34.20
CA PRO A 86 65.00 15.96 -33.93
C PRO A 86 64.12 14.75 -34.32
N PRO A 87 62.90 14.64 -33.77
CA PRO A 87 62.25 15.58 -32.84
C PRO A 87 62.80 15.49 -31.41
N TYR A 88 62.90 16.63 -30.74
CA TYR A 88 63.37 16.72 -29.36
C TYR A 88 62.22 16.57 -28.36
N PRO A 89 62.48 16.16 -27.11
CA PRO A 89 61.42 16.07 -26.11
C PRO A 89 60.76 17.42 -25.86
N LEU A 90 59.47 17.40 -25.56
CA LEU A 90 58.64 18.59 -25.37
C LEU A 90 59.26 19.65 -24.43
N LEU A 91 59.95 19.22 -23.36
CA LEU A 91 60.55 20.11 -22.37
C LEU A 91 62.03 20.41 -22.56
N TRP A 92 62.51 20.36 -23.80
CA TRP A 92 63.86 20.81 -24.12
C TRP A 92 63.91 22.31 -24.43
N GLY A 93 64.79 23.05 -23.77
CA GLY A 93 64.79 24.53 -23.78
C GLY A 93 65.54 25.20 -24.93
N GLY A 94 65.69 24.55 -26.09
CA GLY A 94 66.77 24.88 -27.03
C GLY A 94 66.39 25.26 -28.47
N MET A 95 65.39 24.66 -29.12
CA MET A 95 65.14 24.86 -30.56
C MET A 95 63.67 24.65 -31.00
N VAL A 96 63.44 24.82 -32.30
CA VAL A 96 62.28 24.34 -33.08
C VAL A 96 62.20 22.80 -33.07
N ASP A 97 60.99 22.23 -33.25
CA ASP A 97 60.67 20.78 -33.29
C ASP A 97 60.65 20.01 -31.93
N ASN A 98 60.23 20.67 -30.85
CA ASN A 98 59.99 20.06 -29.52
C ASN A 98 58.65 19.30 -29.45
N GLU A 99 58.52 18.22 -30.20
CA GLU A 99 57.24 17.50 -30.35
C GLU A 99 57.25 16.09 -29.74
N TYR A 100 58.41 15.60 -29.28
CA TYR A 100 58.51 14.24 -28.77
C TYR A 100 58.01 14.11 -27.32
N ILE A 101 57.11 13.15 -27.10
CA ILE A 101 56.63 12.75 -25.78
C ILE A 101 56.87 11.25 -25.65
N SER A 102 57.69 10.86 -24.67
CA SER A 102 58.00 9.46 -24.41
C SER A 102 56.85 8.76 -23.65
N PRO A 103 56.78 7.41 -23.65
CA PRO A 103 55.80 6.67 -22.85
C PRO A 103 55.78 7.05 -21.36
N LYS A 104 56.93 7.25 -20.72
CA LYS A 104 56.97 7.71 -19.31
C LYS A 104 56.54 9.16 -19.15
N MET A 105 56.88 10.06 -20.09
CA MET A 105 56.35 11.43 -20.07
C MET A 105 54.83 11.44 -20.16
N SER A 106 54.26 10.66 -21.09
CA SER A 106 52.81 10.44 -21.17
C SER A 106 52.26 9.86 -19.87
N GLY A 107 52.94 8.87 -19.27
CA GLY A 107 52.56 8.29 -17.98
C GLY A 107 52.48 9.34 -16.86
N ARG A 108 53.42 10.29 -16.81
CA ARG A 108 53.38 11.42 -15.88
C ARG A 108 52.19 12.34 -16.14
N PHE A 109 51.88 12.65 -17.41
CA PHE A 109 50.66 13.40 -17.77
C PHE A 109 49.40 12.72 -17.25
N HIS A 110 49.23 11.44 -17.56
CA HIS A 110 48.07 10.67 -17.12
C HIS A 110 47.96 10.65 -15.59
N ARG A 111 49.08 10.46 -14.89
CA ARG A 111 49.10 10.48 -13.42
C ARG A 111 48.74 11.86 -12.86
N ALA A 112 49.29 12.94 -13.41
CA ALA A 112 48.99 14.31 -12.97
C ALA A 112 47.52 14.71 -13.22
N LEU A 113 46.89 14.12 -14.23
CA LEU A 113 45.47 14.30 -14.53
C LEU A 113 44.55 13.40 -13.71
N SER A 114 45.05 12.27 -13.21
CA SER A 114 44.23 11.28 -12.47
C SER A 114 44.33 11.47 -10.96
N LEU A 115 45.52 11.72 -10.43
CA LEU A 115 45.73 11.97 -9.01
C LEU A 115 45.45 13.44 -8.70
N TYR A 116 44.73 13.71 -7.61
CA TYR A 116 44.40 15.09 -7.19
C TYR A 116 44.44 15.29 -5.68
N ASP A 117 45.09 14.40 -4.95
CA ASP A 117 45.39 14.62 -3.53
C ASP A 117 46.57 15.59 -3.37
N GLU A 118 46.44 16.56 -2.45
CA GLU A 118 47.46 17.55 -2.11
C GLU A 118 48.77 16.92 -1.62
N THR A 119 48.72 15.72 -1.03
CA THR A 119 49.91 15.01 -0.53
C THR A 119 50.91 14.70 -1.66
N PHE A 120 50.41 14.32 -2.83
CA PHE A 120 51.23 14.00 -4.01
C PHE A 120 51.84 15.26 -4.65
N PHE A 121 51.17 16.41 -4.54
CA PHE A 121 51.59 17.67 -5.17
C PHE A 121 52.38 18.59 -4.24
N SER A 122 52.58 18.27 -2.97
CA SER A 122 53.47 19.05 -2.10
C SER A 122 54.92 19.16 -2.64
N SER A 123 55.34 18.23 -3.51
CA SER A 123 56.61 18.23 -4.25
C SER A 123 56.58 18.91 -5.62
N PHE A 124 55.41 19.30 -6.13
CA PHE A 124 55.24 19.92 -7.45
C PHE A 124 54.40 21.19 -7.27
N HIS A 125 54.92 22.38 -7.57
CA HIS A 125 54.16 23.64 -7.53
C HIS A 125 53.05 23.74 -8.61
N ASN A 126 52.34 22.65 -8.89
CA ASN A 126 51.29 22.53 -9.89
C ASN A 126 49.92 22.57 -9.25
N LYS A 127 49.07 23.46 -9.78
CA LYS A 127 47.64 23.45 -9.49
C LYS A 127 47.00 22.29 -10.25
N PHE A 128 46.05 21.61 -9.63
CA PHE A 128 45.18 20.58 -10.19
C PHE A 128 44.71 20.92 -11.62
N MET A 129 45.35 20.35 -12.64
CA MET A 129 44.96 20.52 -14.05
C MET A 129 43.77 19.64 -14.42
N ASN A 130 43.56 18.55 -13.69
CA ASN A 130 42.44 17.62 -13.85
C ASN A 130 41.05 18.31 -13.79
N ARG A 131 40.91 19.42 -13.05
CA ARG A 131 39.66 20.20 -12.97
C ARG A 131 39.33 20.98 -14.25
N TYR A 132 40.33 21.21 -15.10
CA TYR A 132 40.17 21.91 -16.38
C TYR A 132 40.03 20.95 -17.55
N VAL A 133 40.30 19.66 -17.34
CA VAL A 133 40.09 18.62 -18.34
C VAL A 133 38.68 18.08 -18.16
N LYS A 134 37.78 18.44 -19.08
CA LYS A 134 36.43 17.89 -19.17
C LYS A 134 36.39 16.86 -20.29
N GLU A 135 36.14 15.60 -19.93
CA GLU A 135 35.81 14.53 -20.86
C GLU A 135 34.32 14.53 -21.17
N GLU A 136 33.96 14.42 -22.45
CA GLU A 136 32.57 14.39 -22.91
C GLU A 136 31.94 13.00 -22.72
N TYR A 137 32.77 11.96 -22.73
CA TYR A 137 32.38 10.55 -22.57
C TYR A 137 33.53 9.75 -21.95
N SER A 138 33.18 8.62 -21.33
CA SER A 138 34.13 7.61 -20.89
C SER A 138 34.98 7.10 -22.06
N TYR A 139 36.29 7.03 -21.88
CA TYR A 139 37.20 6.50 -22.90
C TYR A 139 36.88 5.02 -23.19
N SER A 140 36.97 4.63 -24.46
CA SER A 140 36.44 3.35 -24.95
C SER A 140 37.16 2.10 -24.42
N ILE A 141 38.34 2.26 -23.82
CA ILE A 141 39.11 1.16 -23.23
C ILE A 141 38.97 1.24 -21.70
N PRO A 142 38.29 0.27 -21.05
CA PRO A 142 38.08 0.28 -19.61
C PRO A 142 39.35 -0.03 -18.82
N LYS A 143 39.40 0.41 -17.55
CA LYS A 143 40.36 -0.04 -16.56
C LYS A 143 39.90 -1.39 -16.02
N GLU A 144 40.55 -2.46 -16.48
CA GLU A 144 40.31 -3.80 -15.96
C GLU A 144 41.09 -4.04 -14.66
N ILE A 145 40.40 -4.57 -13.65
CA ILE A 145 40.97 -5.07 -12.40
C ILE A 145 41.10 -6.59 -12.54
N ASN A 146 42.29 -7.01 -12.96
CA ASN A 146 42.63 -8.41 -13.29
C ASN A 146 43.30 -9.17 -12.12
N GLN A 147 43.48 -8.51 -10.98
CA GLN A 147 43.98 -9.06 -9.73
C GLN A 147 43.35 -8.29 -8.58
N ASP A 148 43.40 -8.81 -7.35
CA ASP A 148 42.93 -8.06 -6.19
C ASP A 148 43.69 -6.72 -6.04
N GLU A 149 42.94 -5.62 -5.96
CA GLU A 149 43.48 -4.27 -5.82
C GLU A 149 42.83 -3.54 -4.65
N THR A 150 43.60 -2.70 -3.96
CA THR A 150 43.09 -1.75 -2.94
C THR A 150 43.50 -0.35 -3.35
N TRP A 151 42.51 0.55 -3.43
CA TRP A 151 42.71 1.96 -3.74
C TRP A 151 42.46 2.77 -2.46
N ASP A 152 43.50 3.46 -2.02
CA ASP A 152 43.57 4.23 -0.77
C ASP A 152 44.02 5.68 -1.02
N PHE A 153 44.05 6.12 -2.28
CA PHE A 153 44.38 7.48 -2.71
C PHE A 153 43.31 8.04 -3.64
N ALA A 154 43.05 9.34 -3.57
CA ALA A 154 42.02 9.98 -4.38
C ALA A 154 42.39 9.96 -5.88
N ILE A 155 41.46 9.49 -6.72
CA ILE A 155 41.69 9.29 -8.16
C ILE A 155 40.49 9.75 -9.00
N LYS A 156 40.78 10.40 -10.13
CA LYS A 156 39.82 10.75 -11.19
C LYS A 156 40.04 9.78 -12.32
N MET A 157 38.95 9.11 -12.70
CA MET A 157 38.92 8.19 -13.82
C MET A 157 38.50 8.92 -15.09
N TYR A 158 39.00 8.44 -16.23
CA TYR A 158 38.64 8.90 -17.57
C TYR A 158 38.02 7.78 -18.41
N GLN A 159 37.82 6.61 -17.80
CA GLN A 159 37.34 5.39 -18.42
C GLN A 159 36.53 4.57 -17.42
N ASP A 160 35.74 3.63 -17.91
CA ASP A 160 35.00 2.68 -17.08
C ASP A 160 35.95 1.83 -16.23
N ILE A 161 35.45 1.30 -15.11
CA ILE A 161 36.16 0.31 -14.31
C ILE A 161 35.45 -1.03 -14.49
N ILE A 162 36.19 -2.10 -14.75
CA ILE A 162 35.64 -3.46 -14.79
C ILE A 162 36.39 -4.32 -13.78
N VAL A 163 35.69 -4.80 -12.75
CA VAL A 163 36.20 -5.81 -11.82
C VAL A 163 35.98 -7.18 -12.46
N LYS A 164 37.07 -7.81 -12.88
CA LYS A 164 37.02 -9.07 -13.63
C LYS A 164 36.75 -10.25 -12.71
N ALA A 165 36.08 -11.26 -13.25
CA ALA A 165 35.72 -12.48 -12.53
C ALA A 165 36.91 -13.06 -11.73
N GLY A 166 36.69 -13.38 -10.45
CA GLY A 166 37.68 -13.93 -9.53
C GLY A 166 38.49 -12.89 -8.75
N ASN A 167 38.31 -11.59 -9.02
CA ASN A 167 39.07 -10.52 -8.39
C ASN A 167 38.19 -9.60 -7.52
N THR A 168 38.85 -8.90 -6.61
CA THR A 168 38.25 -7.94 -5.69
C THR A 168 38.89 -6.56 -5.85
N LEU A 169 38.06 -5.53 -6.04
CA LEU A 169 38.49 -4.14 -5.90
C LEU A 169 38.00 -3.59 -4.56
N THR A 170 38.89 -3.03 -3.75
CA THR A 170 38.54 -2.30 -2.52
C THR A 170 38.83 -0.82 -2.67
N ILE A 171 37.83 0.04 -2.47
CA ILE A 171 37.93 1.50 -2.56
C ILE A 171 37.72 2.08 -1.15
N SER A 172 38.75 2.76 -0.64
CA SER A 172 38.74 3.46 0.66
C SER A 172 39.00 4.96 0.54
N CYS A 173 38.93 5.47 -0.69
CA CYS A 173 39.27 6.84 -1.07
C CYS A 173 38.16 7.49 -1.91
N GLU A 174 38.38 8.72 -2.37
CA GLU A 174 37.51 9.37 -3.34
C GLU A 174 37.83 8.91 -4.78
N VAL A 175 36.83 8.40 -5.48
CA VAL A 175 36.88 8.05 -6.90
C VAL A 175 35.91 8.92 -7.67
N LYS A 176 36.43 9.73 -8.59
CA LYS A 176 35.65 10.58 -9.49
C LYS A 176 35.48 9.89 -10.85
N MET A 177 34.25 9.58 -11.22
CA MET A 177 33.91 8.89 -12.46
C MET A 177 33.62 9.90 -13.59
N PRO A 178 34.00 9.61 -14.84
CA PRO A 178 33.76 10.50 -15.97
C PRO A 178 32.26 10.54 -16.33
N ILE A 179 31.86 11.53 -17.12
CA ILE A 179 30.51 11.59 -17.71
C ILE A 179 30.27 10.29 -18.51
N GLN A 180 29.08 9.70 -18.33
CA GLN A 180 28.73 8.39 -18.90
C GLN A 180 29.61 7.20 -18.42
N GLY A 181 30.55 7.42 -17.51
CA GLY A 181 31.40 6.38 -16.95
C GLY A 181 30.65 5.46 -15.99
N LYS A 182 31.01 4.19 -15.96
CA LYS A 182 30.43 3.19 -15.06
C LYS A 182 31.47 2.30 -14.38
N ILE A 183 31.06 1.65 -13.29
CA ILE A 183 31.81 0.56 -12.67
C ILE A 183 31.03 -0.74 -12.90
N ILE A 184 31.67 -1.72 -13.52
CA ILE A 184 31.07 -3.04 -13.80
C ILE A 184 31.70 -4.07 -12.87
N ILE A 185 30.85 -4.88 -12.23
CA ILE A 185 31.25 -6.04 -11.44
C ILE A 185 30.79 -7.29 -12.20
N GLU A 186 31.73 -8.07 -12.74
CA GLU A 186 31.42 -9.33 -13.42
C GLU A 186 30.94 -10.41 -12.41
N PRO A 187 30.24 -11.46 -12.87
CA PRO A 187 29.99 -12.64 -12.05
C PRO A 187 31.31 -13.19 -11.47
N ASN A 188 31.29 -13.62 -10.20
CA ASN A 188 32.49 -14.04 -9.46
C ASN A 188 33.46 -12.90 -9.10
N ALA A 189 33.10 -11.63 -9.31
CA ALA A 189 33.89 -10.47 -8.88
C ALA A 189 33.24 -9.78 -7.68
N THR A 190 34.05 -9.06 -6.89
CA THR A 190 33.58 -8.28 -5.74
C THR A 190 34.10 -6.84 -5.78
N LEU A 191 33.21 -5.86 -5.58
CA LEU A 191 33.59 -4.49 -5.26
C LEU A 191 33.27 -4.21 -3.78
N ILE A 192 34.23 -3.64 -3.07
CA ILE A 192 34.07 -3.20 -1.69
C ILE A 192 34.34 -1.70 -1.63
N VAL A 193 33.34 -0.92 -1.21
CA VAL A 193 33.52 0.50 -0.88
C VAL A 193 33.54 0.60 0.65
N ASP A 194 34.71 0.88 1.22
CA ASP A 194 34.99 0.84 2.65
C ASP A 194 35.42 2.24 3.14
N GLY A 195 34.46 3.06 3.56
CA GLY A 195 34.68 4.49 3.88
C GLY A 195 35.06 5.37 2.69
N GLY A 196 35.07 4.83 1.47
CA GLY A 196 35.31 5.56 0.23
C GLY A 196 34.11 6.37 -0.26
N ARG A 197 34.37 7.31 -1.18
CA ARG A 197 33.36 8.13 -1.84
C ARG A 197 33.45 7.94 -3.35
N ILE A 198 32.37 7.53 -4.01
CA ILE A 198 32.30 7.45 -5.48
C ILE A 198 31.31 8.50 -5.97
N THR A 199 31.77 9.40 -6.84
CA THR A 199 31.00 10.56 -7.30
C THR A 199 31.35 10.93 -8.74
N SER A 200 30.63 11.89 -9.32
CA SER A 200 30.94 12.42 -10.65
C SER A 200 32.17 13.32 -10.64
N ALA A 201 32.96 13.26 -11.72
CA ALA A 201 34.06 14.19 -11.97
C ALA A 201 33.59 15.57 -12.46
N HIS A 202 32.33 15.71 -12.87
CA HIS A 202 31.77 16.89 -13.54
C HIS A 202 30.42 17.31 -12.96
N ASP A 203 29.90 18.40 -13.49
CA ASP A 203 28.59 18.98 -13.16
C ASP A 203 27.39 18.18 -13.75
N ASP A 204 27.62 16.91 -14.11
CA ASP A 204 26.67 15.97 -14.72
C ASP A 204 26.73 14.61 -14.00
N LEU A 205 25.69 13.79 -14.12
CA LEU A 205 25.67 12.45 -13.50
C LEU A 205 26.61 11.46 -14.21
N TRP A 206 27.27 10.59 -13.44
CA TRP A 206 27.93 9.39 -13.97
C TRP A 206 26.94 8.21 -14.03
N GLN A 207 27.23 7.12 -14.74
CA GLN A 207 26.22 6.06 -14.95
C GLN A 207 25.95 5.20 -13.71
N GLY A 208 26.90 5.11 -12.79
CA GLY A 208 26.80 4.30 -11.58
C GLY A 208 27.44 2.91 -11.67
N ILE A 209 27.03 2.02 -10.76
CA ILE A 209 27.61 0.68 -10.60
C ILE A 209 26.67 -0.38 -11.19
N GLU A 210 27.12 -1.14 -12.17
CA GLU A 210 26.43 -2.32 -12.69
C GLU A 210 26.99 -3.60 -12.04
N VAL A 211 26.13 -4.35 -11.35
CA VAL A 211 26.46 -5.62 -10.70
C VAL A 211 25.87 -6.75 -11.52
N TRP A 212 26.68 -7.38 -12.37
CA TRP A 212 26.20 -8.36 -13.33
C TRP A 212 26.00 -9.73 -12.67
N GLY A 213 24.98 -10.44 -13.14
CA GLY A 213 24.64 -11.75 -12.64
C GLY A 213 24.54 -12.84 -13.70
N ASN A 214 24.03 -13.99 -13.28
CA ASN A 214 23.55 -15.06 -14.13
C ASN A 214 22.11 -15.42 -13.70
N TYR A 215 21.14 -15.13 -14.56
CA TYR A 215 19.71 -15.20 -14.23
C TYR A 215 19.23 -16.58 -13.74
N ASN A 216 19.72 -17.66 -14.36
CA ASN A 216 19.29 -19.03 -14.06
C ASN A 216 20.08 -19.70 -12.92
N MET A 217 20.91 -18.96 -12.19
CA MET A 217 21.80 -19.52 -11.17
C MET A 217 21.53 -18.92 -9.79
N PRO A 218 21.68 -19.70 -8.69
CA PRO A 218 21.52 -19.19 -7.32
C PRO A 218 22.47 -18.02 -7.00
N GLN A 219 22.07 -17.13 -6.08
CA GLN A 219 22.89 -16.00 -5.59
C GLN A 219 24.05 -16.46 -4.68
N THR A 220 25.05 -17.06 -5.29
CA THR A 220 26.35 -17.29 -4.66
C THR A 220 27.36 -16.29 -5.21
N SER A 221 28.40 -15.99 -4.43
CA SER A 221 29.48 -15.12 -4.88
C SER A 221 30.19 -15.65 -6.12
N ALA A 222 30.13 -16.96 -6.40
CA ALA A 222 30.70 -17.55 -7.62
C ALA A 222 29.82 -17.35 -8.86
N ASN A 223 28.51 -17.20 -8.68
CA ASN A 223 27.55 -17.11 -9.78
C ASN A 223 27.17 -15.67 -10.12
N GLN A 224 27.30 -14.76 -9.17
CA GLN A 224 26.81 -13.39 -9.26
C GLN A 224 27.92 -12.40 -8.92
N GLY A 225 27.86 -11.20 -9.48
CA GLY A 225 28.65 -10.07 -9.01
C GLY A 225 28.16 -9.64 -7.63
N ARG A 226 29.09 -9.14 -6.82
CA ARG A 226 28.82 -8.74 -5.43
C ARG A 226 29.33 -7.33 -5.15
N LEU A 227 28.45 -6.46 -4.65
CA LEU A 227 28.80 -5.15 -4.14
C LEU A 227 28.68 -5.12 -2.62
N ILE A 228 29.70 -4.61 -1.93
CA ILE A 228 29.67 -4.31 -0.50
C ILE A 228 29.92 -2.82 -0.31
N VAL A 229 29.05 -2.14 0.41
CA VAL A 229 29.20 -0.71 0.75
C VAL A 229 29.14 -0.61 2.27
N LYS A 230 30.19 -0.08 2.91
CA LYS A 230 30.25 -0.07 4.38
C LYS A 230 31.10 1.06 4.94
N ASN A 231 31.01 1.23 6.27
CA ASN A 231 31.85 2.11 7.07
C ASN A 231 31.78 3.58 6.60
N ASP A 232 30.56 4.10 6.53
CA ASP A 232 30.25 5.48 6.13
C ASP A 232 30.61 5.82 4.67
N ALA A 233 30.72 4.79 3.81
CA ALA A 233 30.92 4.97 2.38
C ALA A 233 29.77 5.75 1.72
N ILE A 234 30.10 6.51 0.67
CA ILE A 234 29.18 7.40 -0.04
C ILE A 234 29.18 7.06 -1.54
N ILE A 235 27.99 6.86 -2.11
CA ILE A 235 27.78 6.76 -3.57
C ILE A 235 26.78 7.84 -3.97
N GLU A 236 27.21 8.76 -4.83
CA GLU A 236 26.38 9.92 -5.18
C GLU A 236 26.56 10.41 -6.61
N ASN A 237 25.66 11.30 -7.02
CA ASN A 237 25.66 11.95 -8.33
C ASN A 237 25.65 10.95 -9.50
N ALA A 238 24.99 9.80 -9.32
CA ALA A 238 24.84 8.77 -10.35
C ALA A 238 23.45 8.79 -11.01
N GLU A 239 23.39 8.35 -12.26
CA GLU A 239 22.17 8.04 -13.01
C GLU A 239 21.43 6.87 -12.35
N ASN A 240 22.12 5.75 -12.11
CA ASN A 240 21.64 4.69 -11.23
C ASN A 240 22.79 4.29 -10.30
N ALA A 241 22.77 4.66 -9.02
CA ALA A 241 23.91 4.37 -8.14
C ALA A 241 24.28 2.88 -8.11
N VAL A 242 23.28 1.99 -8.06
CA VAL A 242 23.47 0.54 -8.20
C VAL A 242 22.39 -0.07 -9.07
N THR A 243 22.81 -0.75 -10.13
CA THR A 243 21.98 -1.54 -11.03
C THR A 243 22.40 -3.01 -10.95
N LEU A 244 21.50 -3.91 -10.54
CA LEU A 244 21.83 -5.32 -10.26
C LEU A 244 21.73 -6.25 -11.48
N TRP A 245 22.00 -5.71 -12.66
CA TRP A 245 22.01 -6.41 -13.93
C TRP A 245 22.85 -5.66 -14.98
N LYS A 246 23.03 -6.26 -16.15
CA LYS A 246 23.61 -5.58 -17.31
C LYS A 246 22.49 -5.01 -18.17
N SER A 247 22.44 -3.68 -18.28
CA SER A 247 21.39 -3.00 -19.06
C SER A 247 21.29 -3.55 -20.49
N GLY A 248 20.07 -3.91 -20.90
CA GLY A 248 19.76 -4.52 -22.20
C GLY A 248 19.99 -6.03 -22.31
N ASP A 249 20.44 -6.71 -21.25
CA ASP A 249 20.78 -8.14 -21.27
C ASP A 249 20.14 -8.89 -20.07
N TRP A 250 18.91 -9.38 -20.27
CA TRP A 250 18.11 -10.07 -19.25
C TRP A 250 18.76 -11.36 -18.71
N ALA A 251 19.68 -11.97 -19.46
CA ALA A 251 20.41 -13.15 -18.99
C ALA A 251 21.42 -12.81 -17.89
N LYS A 252 21.70 -11.51 -17.68
CA LYS A 252 22.73 -10.99 -16.78
C LYS A 252 22.17 -10.29 -15.53
N THR A 253 20.94 -10.59 -15.13
CA THR A 253 20.39 -10.21 -13.82
C THR A 253 20.87 -11.17 -12.72
N GLY A 254 20.71 -10.76 -11.45
CA GLY A 254 20.98 -11.61 -10.29
C GLY A 254 22.13 -11.17 -9.38
N GLY A 255 22.84 -10.09 -9.75
CA GLY A 255 23.78 -9.41 -8.86
C GLY A 255 23.14 -9.02 -7.53
N PHE A 256 23.95 -8.83 -6.49
CA PHE A 256 23.44 -8.44 -5.17
C PHE A 256 24.35 -7.45 -4.46
N VAL A 257 23.75 -6.70 -3.52
CA VAL A 257 24.39 -5.63 -2.76
C VAL A 257 24.19 -5.81 -1.26
N GLU A 258 25.27 -5.63 -0.50
CA GLU A 258 25.24 -5.63 0.96
C GLU A 258 25.76 -4.27 1.45
N ALA A 259 24.84 -3.39 1.86
CA ALA A 259 25.14 -2.02 2.29
C ALA A 259 24.92 -1.85 3.80
N TYR A 260 25.91 -1.28 4.51
CA TYR A 260 25.91 -1.14 5.96
C TYR A 260 26.46 0.22 6.40
N ASN A 261 25.65 1.05 7.08
CA ASN A 261 26.09 2.38 7.55
C ASN A 261 26.70 3.17 6.37
N SER A 262 25.90 3.54 5.38
CA SER A 262 26.39 4.14 4.13
C SER A 262 25.35 5.08 3.54
N THR A 263 25.80 6.01 2.70
CA THR A 263 24.93 7.06 2.13
C THR A 263 24.85 6.96 0.62
N PHE A 264 23.63 7.03 0.09
CA PHE A 264 23.34 7.14 -1.33
C PHE A 264 22.66 8.49 -1.54
N LYS A 265 23.38 9.46 -2.11
CA LYS A 265 22.93 10.86 -2.14
C LYS A 265 22.80 11.36 -3.58
N ASN A 266 21.76 12.15 -3.85
CA ASN A 266 21.61 12.89 -5.11
C ASN A 266 21.85 12.03 -6.36
N ASN A 267 21.33 10.81 -6.33
CA ASN A 267 21.28 9.93 -7.50
C ASN A 267 19.92 10.10 -8.16
N ARG A 268 19.85 9.99 -9.49
CA ARG A 268 18.55 9.97 -10.19
C ARG A 268 17.71 8.77 -9.75
N ARG A 269 18.36 7.62 -9.57
CA ARG A 269 17.84 6.44 -8.86
C ARG A 269 18.97 5.86 -7.99
N SER A 270 18.65 5.45 -6.77
CA SER A 270 19.66 4.83 -5.90
C SER A 270 19.86 3.35 -6.23
N ILE A 271 18.78 2.55 -6.26
CA ILE A 271 18.87 1.11 -6.47
C ILE A 271 17.85 0.62 -7.51
N GLU A 272 18.32 -0.13 -8.51
CA GLU A 272 17.49 -0.79 -9.50
C GLU A 272 17.59 -2.32 -9.40
N PHE A 273 16.44 -2.97 -9.15
CA PHE A 273 16.26 -4.41 -9.30
C PHE A 273 15.41 -4.70 -10.54
N ARG A 274 15.84 -5.71 -11.30
CA ARG A 274 15.08 -6.33 -12.40
C ARG A 274 14.75 -7.78 -12.09
N ALA A 275 13.87 -8.35 -12.90
CA ALA A 275 13.34 -9.70 -12.70
C ALA A 275 14.47 -10.72 -12.46
N TYR A 276 14.41 -11.37 -11.30
CA TYR A 276 15.36 -12.40 -10.90
C TYR A 276 14.80 -13.22 -9.73
N LYS A 277 14.90 -14.56 -9.85
CA LYS A 277 14.53 -15.50 -8.80
C LYS A 277 15.80 -16.18 -8.29
N ASN A 278 16.05 -16.14 -6.97
CA ASN A 278 17.14 -16.88 -6.34
C ASN A 278 16.77 -18.36 -6.18
N GLU A 279 16.50 -19.02 -7.31
CA GLU A 279 16.07 -20.40 -7.36
C GLU A 279 17.24 -21.33 -7.05
N GLN A 280 17.04 -22.21 -6.07
CA GLN A 280 17.98 -23.23 -5.66
C GLN A 280 17.79 -24.48 -6.52
N SER A 281 18.80 -25.37 -6.57
CA SER A 281 18.76 -26.59 -7.39
C SER A 281 17.62 -27.57 -7.04
N ASN A 282 16.95 -27.37 -5.90
CA ASN A 282 15.81 -28.17 -5.44
C ASN A 282 14.44 -27.51 -5.75
N GLY A 283 14.40 -26.43 -6.54
CA GLY A 283 13.17 -25.72 -6.93
C GLY A 283 12.65 -24.70 -5.89
N PHE A 284 13.33 -24.54 -4.75
CA PHE A 284 12.98 -23.52 -3.77
C PHE A 284 13.50 -22.15 -4.21
N ILE A 285 12.69 -21.12 -4.06
CA ILE A 285 13.07 -19.73 -4.25
C ILE A 285 13.52 -19.20 -2.89
N ALA A 286 14.84 -19.08 -2.71
CA ALA A 286 15.43 -18.46 -1.53
C ALA A 286 15.23 -16.93 -1.57
N PRO A 287 15.30 -16.24 -0.43
CA PRO A 287 15.28 -14.78 -0.42
C PRO A 287 16.49 -14.20 -1.17
N ASN A 288 16.30 -13.03 -1.77
CA ASN A 288 17.36 -12.23 -2.37
C ASN A 288 18.37 -11.87 -1.28
N ARG A 289 19.65 -11.95 -1.61
CA ARG A 289 20.72 -11.68 -0.64
C ARG A 289 20.95 -10.21 -0.37
N SER A 290 20.33 -9.32 -1.15
CA SER A 290 20.51 -7.89 -1.00
C SER A 290 19.97 -7.40 0.33
N ILE A 291 20.79 -6.61 1.03
CA ILE A 291 20.47 -6.05 2.34
C ILE A 291 21.00 -4.62 2.44
N PHE A 292 20.16 -3.76 2.98
CA PHE A 292 20.50 -2.38 3.33
C PHE A 292 20.24 -2.24 4.83
N LYS A 293 21.29 -1.94 5.59
CA LYS A 293 21.20 -1.80 7.04
C LYS A 293 21.82 -0.50 7.48
N ASN A 294 21.06 0.33 8.19
CA ASN A 294 21.50 1.63 8.68
C ASN A 294 22.00 2.58 7.57
N CYS A 295 21.42 2.50 6.37
CA CYS A 295 21.82 3.35 5.25
C CYS A 295 20.94 4.61 5.17
N THR A 296 21.47 5.66 4.55
CA THR A 296 20.72 6.89 4.24
C THR A 296 20.60 7.05 2.73
N PHE A 297 19.38 7.29 2.27
CA PHE A 297 19.05 7.59 0.88
C PHE A 297 18.46 9.01 0.83
N GLU A 298 19.16 9.93 0.19
CA GLU A 298 18.82 11.35 0.21
C GLU A 298 18.76 11.93 -1.20
N THR A 299 17.77 12.77 -1.45
CA THR A 299 17.73 13.65 -2.63
C THR A 299 17.36 15.05 -2.20
N ASP A 300 18.23 16.02 -2.51
CA ASP A 300 18.04 17.43 -2.18
C ASP A 300 18.15 18.32 -3.44
N ASN A 301 18.27 19.63 -3.24
CA ASN A 301 18.37 20.61 -4.32
C ASN A 301 19.74 20.60 -5.05
N ASP A 302 20.75 19.91 -4.52
CA ASP A 302 22.08 19.81 -5.11
C ASP A 302 22.19 18.66 -6.13
N LEU A 303 21.09 17.94 -6.40
CA LEU A 303 21.03 16.96 -7.47
C LEU A 303 21.39 17.60 -8.83
N LEU A 304 22.37 17.03 -9.52
CA LEU A 304 22.92 17.51 -10.80
C LEU A 304 21.96 17.37 -12.01
N LEU A 305 20.66 17.22 -11.76
CA LEU A 305 19.62 17.20 -12.80
C LEU A 305 18.84 18.51 -12.75
N GLY A 306 18.96 19.31 -13.81
CA GLY A 306 18.21 20.57 -13.95
C GLY A 306 16.69 20.37 -14.08
N ASP A 307 16.24 19.22 -14.56
CA ASP A 307 14.82 18.87 -14.71
C ASP A 307 14.34 18.00 -13.54
N ILE A 308 13.19 18.34 -12.96
CA ILE A 308 12.52 17.59 -11.90
C ILE A 308 11.85 16.33 -12.47
N GLN A 309 11.38 16.38 -13.72
CA GLN A 309 10.77 15.23 -14.39
C GLN A 309 11.79 14.11 -14.66
N GLY A 310 13.07 14.46 -14.76
CA GLY A 310 14.15 13.50 -14.86
C GLY A 310 14.35 12.66 -13.60
N ASN A 311 13.88 13.07 -12.42
CA ASN A 311 14.08 12.33 -11.16
C ASN A 311 13.24 11.05 -11.10
N GLN A 312 13.74 9.98 -10.46
CA GLN A 312 13.02 8.73 -10.29
C GLN A 312 12.84 8.36 -8.80
N SER A 313 12.08 7.30 -8.55
CA SER A 313 11.99 6.71 -7.21
C SER A 313 13.34 6.18 -6.76
N MET A 314 13.68 6.31 -5.47
CA MET A 314 15.01 5.92 -4.98
C MET A 314 15.28 4.43 -5.16
N PHE A 315 14.25 3.60 -4.91
CA PHE A 315 14.27 2.15 -5.16
C PHE A 315 13.20 1.81 -6.19
N THR A 316 13.61 1.03 -7.20
CA THR A 316 12.67 0.36 -8.10
C THR A 316 12.91 -1.14 -8.06
N MET A 317 11.86 -1.92 -7.78
CA MET A 317 11.94 -3.38 -7.75
C MET A 317 10.93 -4.03 -8.67
N HIS A 318 11.41 -4.92 -9.54
CA HIS A 318 10.53 -5.73 -10.39
C HIS A 318 10.85 -7.22 -10.27
N LYS A 319 9.85 -8.05 -9.96
CA LYS A 319 9.94 -9.53 -9.91
C LYS A 319 11.15 -10.02 -9.10
N VAL A 320 11.29 -9.53 -7.87
CA VAL A 320 12.31 -9.98 -6.90
C VAL A 320 11.68 -10.31 -5.55
N ASN A 321 12.22 -11.30 -4.84
CA ASN A 321 11.71 -11.70 -3.53
C ASN A 321 12.84 -11.74 -2.50
N GLY A 322 12.67 -11.05 -1.37
CA GLY A 322 13.45 -11.22 -0.15
C GLY A 322 14.45 -10.11 0.15
N VAL A 323 14.32 -8.94 -0.50
CA VAL A 323 15.18 -7.77 -0.22
C VAL A 323 14.89 -7.26 1.20
N ARG A 324 15.94 -6.92 1.96
CA ARG A 324 15.82 -6.45 3.36
C ARG A 324 16.32 -5.02 3.50
N ILE A 325 15.49 -4.17 4.11
CA ILE A 325 15.76 -2.75 4.37
C ILE A 325 15.54 -2.51 5.87
N LEU A 326 16.62 -2.29 6.61
CA LEU A 326 16.60 -2.34 8.07
C LEU A 326 17.22 -1.07 8.67
N GLY A 327 16.45 -0.28 9.42
CA GLY A 327 16.92 0.95 10.08
C GLY A 327 17.46 2.02 9.10
N CYS A 328 16.88 2.09 7.90
CA CYS A 328 17.34 2.99 6.84
C CYS A 328 16.54 4.29 6.80
N ASP A 329 17.20 5.39 6.42
CA ASP A 329 16.58 6.72 6.33
C ASP A 329 16.38 7.10 4.87
N PHE A 330 15.13 7.39 4.48
CA PHE A 330 14.76 7.86 3.14
C PHE A 330 14.28 9.30 3.23
N ILE A 331 14.95 10.21 2.52
CA ILE A 331 14.78 11.65 2.66
C ILE A 331 14.65 12.31 1.28
N TYR A 332 13.47 12.86 0.99
CA TYR A 332 13.24 13.71 -0.17
C TYR A 332 13.10 15.17 0.27
N ASN A 333 14.12 15.97 -0.02
CA ASN A 333 14.21 17.38 0.34
C ASN A 333 14.48 18.28 -0.88
N ARG A 334 14.09 17.81 -2.07
CA ARG A 334 14.16 18.58 -3.31
C ARG A 334 12.92 19.47 -3.44
N THR A 335 13.13 20.72 -3.82
CA THR A 335 12.06 21.69 -4.07
C THR A 335 11.34 21.31 -5.36
N VAL A 336 10.02 21.14 -5.29
CA VAL A 336 9.17 20.84 -6.45
C VAL A 336 7.99 21.80 -6.57
N THR A 337 7.35 21.84 -7.75
CA THR A 337 6.27 22.81 -8.03
C THR A 337 4.89 22.29 -7.66
N THR A 338 4.64 21.01 -7.89
CA THR A 338 3.37 20.34 -7.57
C THR A 338 3.65 19.04 -6.82
N TYR A 339 2.66 18.51 -6.10
CA TYR A 339 2.81 17.22 -5.44
C TYR A 339 3.04 16.07 -6.44
N SER A 340 2.59 16.19 -7.70
CA SER A 340 2.82 15.19 -8.75
C SER A 340 4.29 15.07 -9.17
N ASP A 341 5.09 16.09 -8.89
CA ASP A 341 6.54 16.08 -9.15
C ASP A 341 7.31 15.32 -8.05
N LEU A 342 6.70 15.12 -6.88
CA LEU A 342 7.26 14.27 -5.83
C LEU A 342 7.37 12.84 -6.34
N LYS A 343 8.43 12.15 -5.93
CA LYS A 343 8.69 10.76 -6.32
C LYS A 343 8.38 9.82 -5.15
N ASN A 344 8.45 8.52 -5.40
CA ASN A 344 8.27 7.52 -4.35
C ASN A 344 9.63 7.15 -3.75
N ALA A 345 9.69 6.75 -2.47
CA ALA A 345 10.95 6.24 -1.93
C ALA A 345 11.20 4.82 -2.47
N ILE A 346 10.21 3.95 -2.33
CA ILE A 346 10.21 2.59 -2.85
C ILE A 346 9.02 2.43 -3.79
N ASN A 347 9.28 2.01 -5.03
CA ASN A 347 8.26 1.70 -6.02
C ASN A 347 8.47 0.29 -6.56
N THR A 348 7.49 -0.59 -6.44
CA THR A 348 7.66 -1.99 -6.82
C THR A 348 6.54 -2.54 -7.69
N SER A 349 6.88 -3.47 -8.57
CA SER A 349 5.94 -4.31 -9.31
C SER A 349 6.34 -5.79 -9.12
N ASP A 350 5.44 -6.60 -8.57
CA ASP A 350 5.69 -8.02 -8.30
C ASP A 350 6.93 -8.26 -7.41
N ALA A 351 7.14 -7.44 -6.36
CA ALA A 351 8.27 -7.62 -5.43
C ALA A 351 7.86 -7.92 -3.99
N ASN A 352 8.53 -8.91 -3.38
CA ASN A 352 8.49 -9.16 -1.94
C ASN A 352 9.75 -8.61 -1.28
N PHE A 353 9.56 -7.81 -0.24
CA PHE A 353 10.63 -7.21 0.54
C PHE A 353 10.17 -6.95 1.97
N ARG A 354 11.13 -6.71 2.86
CA ARG A 354 10.88 -6.35 4.26
C ARG A 354 11.51 -5.01 4.59
N VAL A 355 10.70 -4.12 5.16
CA VAL A 355 11.15 -2.92 5.85
C VAL A 355 10.99 -3.16 7.36
N ASP A 356 12.04 -2.87 8.12
CA ASP A 356 12.05 -3.05 9.57
C ASP A 356 12.99 -2.08 10.27
N ASN A 357 12.99 -2.10 11.60
CA ASN A 357 13.99 -1.47 12.44
C ASN A 357 15.30 -2.29 12.49
N THR A 358 16.29 -1.76 13.21
CA THR A 358 17.44 -2.53 13.68
C THR A 358 17.63 -2.34 15.17
N CYS A 359 18.22 -3.34 15.81
CA CYS A 359 18.72 -3.22 17.17
C CYS A 359 20.23 -3.09 17.17
N ASN A 360 20.75 -2.10 17.90
CA ASN A 360 22.19 -1.86 18.04
C ASN A 360 22.86 -2.71 19.14
N ILE A 361 22.08 -3.51 19.88
CA ILE A 361 22.55 -4.51 20.84
C ILE A 361 22.19 -5.93 20.40
N ILE A 362 22.93 -6.92 20.89
CA ILE A 362 22.58 -8.32 20.72
C ILE A 362 21.50 -8.66 21.74
N LEU A 363 20.32 -9.05 21.24
CA LEU A 363 19.20 -9.48 22.08
C LEU A 363 19.27 -11.00 22.32
N PRO A 364 18.83 -11.49 23.49
CA PRO A 364 18.45 -12.88 23.66
C PRO A 364 17.39 -13.25 22.61
N LEU A 365 17.38 -14.51 22.17
CA LEU A 365 16.45 -14.97 21.13
C LEU A 365 15.00 -14.68 21.56
N GLY A 366 14.32 -13.85 20.76
CA GLY A 366 12.94 -13.47 20.98
C GLY A 366 12.75 -12.20 21.80
N GLU A 367 13.73 -11.57 22.44
CA GLU A 367 13.43 -10.31 23.15
C GLU A 367 13.18 -9.15 22.16
N PRO A 368 12.23 -8.22 22.42
CA PRO A 368 12.08 -7.00 21.62
C PRO A 368 13.29 -6.09 21.83
N CYS A 369 13.61 -5.27 20.83
CA CYS A 369 14.65 -4.26 20.99
C CYS A 369 14.15 -3.15 21.91
N PRO A 370 14.89 -2.77 22.97
CA PRO A 370 14.54 -1.61 23.79
C PRO A 370 14.56 -0.32 22.95
N ASP A 371 13.60 0.57 23.14
CA ASP A 371 13.41 1.78 22.32
C ASP A 371 14.69 2.62 22.15
N LEU A 372 15.48 2.80 23.22
CA LEU A 372 16.76 3.54 23.19
C LEU A 372 17.83 2.91 22.28
N ASN A 373 17.64 1.65 21.92
CA ASN A 373 18.55 0.84 21.12
C ASN A 373 17.97 0.50 19.73
N THR A 374 16.72 0.90 19.48
CA THR A 374 16.00 0.69 18.23
C THR A 374 16.30 1.83 17.26
N LYS A 375 16.74 1.49 16.05
CA LYS A 375 16.77 2.42 14.92
C LYS A 375 15.70 2.01 13.91
N HIS A 376 14.62 2.77 13.86
CA HIS A 376 13.54 2.58 12.88
C HIS A 376 13.99 2.95 11.47
N SER A 377 13.35 2.37 10.47
CA SER A 377 13.43 2.91 9.12
C SER A 377 12.53 4.15 9.02
N THR A 378 13.01 5.22 8.38
CA THR A 378 12.28 6.50 8.31
C THR A 378 12.03 6.90 6.85
N PHE A 379 10.85 7.47 6.57
CA PHE A 379 10.47 7.94 5.24
C PHE A 379 9.89 9.34 5.30
N THR A 380 10.55 10.31 4.65
CA THR A 380 10.16 11.71 4.72
C THR A 380 10.17 12.44 3.37
N GLY A 381 9.05 13.09 3.03
CA GLY A 381 8.96 14.07 1.92
C GLY A 381 8.49 13.52 0.58
N PHE A 382 7.95 12.31 0.51
CA PHE A 382 7.61 11.62 -0.74
C PHE A 382 6.16 11.82 -1.19
N ASN A 383 5.87 11.49 -2.46
CA ASN A 383 4.49 11.32 -2.92
C ASN A 383 3.90 10.09 -2.22
N ASN A 384 4.35 8.89 -2.59
CA ASN A 384 4.16 7.69 -1.78
C ASN A 384 5.51 7.35 -1.15
N ALA A 385 5.60 7.21 0.17
CA ALA A 385 6.84 6.70 0.75
C ALA A 385 7.11 5.27 0.25
N ILE A 386 6.11 4.38 0.31
CA ILE A 386 6.20 3.03 -0.24
C ILE A 386 4.99 2.78 -1.13
N HIS A 387 5.23 2.46 -2.41
CA HIS A 387 4.20 2.05 -3.35
C HIS A 387 4.49 0.64 -3.87
N VAL A 388 3.58 -0.28 -3.60
CA VAL A 388 3.71 -1.69 -3.95
C VAL A 388 2.55 -2.10 -4.82
N THR A 389 2.89 -2.60 -6.01
CA THR A 389 1.91 -3.12 -6.94
C THR A 389 2.14 -4.59 -7.26
N SER A 390 1.04 -5.29 -7.49
CA SER A 390 1.03 -6.61 -8.10
C SER A 390 0.55 -6.47 -9.53
N ALA A 391 1.24 -7.14 -10.45
CA ALA A 391 0.92 -7.19 -11.87
C ALA A 391 0.68 -8.65 -12.27
N THR A 392 1.73 -9.44 -12.38
CA THR A 392 1.69 -10.82 -12.88
C THR A 392 1.84 -11.88 -11.80
N TRP A 393 2.23 -11.49 -10.58
CA TRP A 393 2.47 -12.39 -9.46
C TRP A 393 1.80 -11.85 -8.18
N ASN A 394 1.25 -12.73 -7.36
CA ASN A 394 0.98 -12.47 -5.94
C ASN A 394 2.25 -12.16 -5.14
N VAL A 395 2.33 -10.94 -4.64
CA VAL A 395 3.30 -10.54 -3.62
C VAL A 395 2.58 -10.08 -2.36
N GLY A 396 3.27 -10.10 -1.23
CA GLY A 396 2.77 -9.71 0.08
C GLY A 396 3.93 -9.21 0.94
N PRO A 397 4.48 -8.00 0.68
CA PRO A 397 5.62 -7.47 1.42
C PRO A 397 5.27 -7.19 2.90
N GLU A 398 6.30 -7.06 3.73
CA GLU A 398 6.19 -6.76 5.16
C GLU A 398 6.81 -5.39 5.46
N ILE A 399 5.99 -4.43 5.88
CA ILE A 399 6.42 -3.10 6.32
C ILE A 399 6.14 -3.01 7.81
N LYS A 400 7.20 -3.06 8.61
CA LYS A 400 7.12 -3.15 10.07
C LYS A 400 8.02 -2.11 10.75
N ASP A 401 7.61 -1.64 11.93
CA ASP A 401 8.42 -0.80 12.82
C ASP A 401 9.08 0.41 12.10
N ALA A 402 8.36 1.03 11.15
CA ALA A 402 8.83 2.18 10.38
C ALA A 402 8.08 3.46 10.71
N VAL A 403 8.73 4.61 10.49
CA VAL A 403 8.21 5.95 10.79
C VAL A 403 8.03 6.75 9.51
N PHE A 404 6.83 7.30 9.31
CA PHE A 404 6.43 8.03 8.12
C PHE A 404 6.04 9.47 8.47
N SER A 405 6.64 10.46 7.81
CA SER A 405 6.29 11.86 8.01
C SER A 405 6.39 12.67 6.73
N LYS A 406 5.61 13.74 6.59
CA LYS A 406 5.65 14.67 5.44
C LYS A 406 5.49 13.98 4.08
N ASN A 407 4.81 12.83 4.03
CA ASN A 407 4.49 12.14 2.79
C ASN A 407 3.05 12.47 2.38
N MET A 408 2.73 12.44 1.07
CA MET A 408 1.34 12.52 0.64
C MET A 408 0.59 11.23 0.99
N VAL A 409 1.23 10.07 0.80
CA VAL A 409 0.77 8.75 1.23
C VAL A 409 1.93 8.01 1.88
N GLY A 410 1.72 7.44 3.07
CA GLY A 410 2.74 6.62 3.74
C GLY A 410 3.00 5.31 2.99
N ILE A 411 2.02 4.40 3.00
CA ILE A 411 2.09 3.11 2.32
C ILE A 411 0.91 2.98 1.36
N ASN A 412 1.17 2.59 0.12
CA ASN A 412 0.13 2.28 -0.87
C ASN A 412 0.32 0.85 -1.40
N PHE A 413 -0.65 -0.03 -1.08
CA PHE A 413 -0.76 -1.37 -1.62
C PHE A 413 -1.81 -1.40 -2.72
N ASP A 414 -1.44 -1.95 -3.88
CA ASP A 414 -2.30 -2.03 -5.06
C ASP A 414 -2.32 -3.44 -5.69
N ALA A 415 -3.49 -4.08 -5.67
CA ALA A 415 -3.74 -5.46 -6.14
C ALA A 415 -2.86 -6.55 -5.49
N VAL A 416 -2.33 -6.26 -4.30
CA VAL A 416 -1.35 -7.09 -3.56
C VAL A 416 -2.09 -8.15 -2.73
N THR A 417 -1.47 -9.32 -2.52
CA THR A 417 -2.04 -10.43 -1.73
C THR A 417 -1.31 -10.63 -0.41
N ALA A 418 -2.05 -10.59 0.70
CA ALA A 418 -1.51 -10.68 2.04
C ALA A 418 -0.33 -9.72 2.34
N PRO A 419 -0.39 -8.42 1.94
CA PRO A 419 0.58 -7.43 2.42
C PRO A 419 0.43 -7.21 3.92
N ALA A 420 1.52 -6.82 4.59
CA ALA A 420 1.48 -6.47 6.00
C ALA A 420 2.06 -5.07 6.28
N ALA A 421 1.30 -4.27 7.01
CA ALA A 421 1.71 -3.03 7.64
C ALA A 421 1.42 -3.12 9.14
N ILE A 422 2.47 -3.25 9.95
CA ILE A 422 2.36 -3.57 11.37
C ILE A 422 3.31 -2.71 12.20
N PHE A 423 2.88 -2.18 13.35
CA PHE A 423 3.75 -1.42 14.27
C PHE A 423 4.40 -0.17 13.64
N ASN A 424 3.76 0.42 12.63
CA ASN A 424 4.29 1.63 12.00
C ASN A 424 3.69 2.89 12.64
N GLU A 425 4.46 3.98 12.62
CA GLU A 425 4.05 5.30 13.10
C GLU A 425 3.90 6.26 11.91
N PHE A 426 2.76 6.96 11.84
CA PHE A 426 2.45 7.91 10.78
C PHE A 426 2.11 9.29 11.35
N THR A 427 2.84 10.31 10.92
CA THR A 427 2.38 11.71 11.01
C THR A 427 1.76 12.13 9.68
N VAL A 428 0.46 12.34 9.67
CA VAL A 428 -0.34 12.60 8.45
C VAL A 428 -0.71 14.08 8.36
N GLY A 429 -0.66 14.68 7.16
CA GLY A 429 -1.07 16.08 6.94
C GLY A 429 0.00 17.15 7.15
N ASN A 430 1.26 16.76 7.34
CA ASN A 430 2.39 17.68 7.51
C ASN A 430 3.23 17.90 6.23
N ASN A 431 2.77 17.41 5.07
CA ASN A 431 3.36 17.72 3.77
C ASN A 431 2.84 19.09 3.27
N PRO A 432 3.70 20.00 2.76
CA PRO A 432 3.31 21.36 2.38
C PRO A 432 2.34 21.45 1.19
N PHE A 433 2.18 20.39 0.40
CA PHE A 433 1.33 20.45 -0.79
C PHE A 433 -0.14 20.20 -0.47
N PHE A 434 -0.98 21.10 -0.96
CA PHE A 434 -2.42 20.90 -0.97
C PHE A 434 -2.80 19.86 -2.03
N ALA A 435 -3.61 18.89 -1.63
CA ALA A 435 -4.38 18.05 -2.53
C ALA A 435 -5.79 18.63 -2.60
N GLN A 436 -6.36 18.84 -3.79
CA GLN A 436 -7.77 19.20 -3.91
C GLN A 436 -8.63 18.05 -3.37
N ASP A 437 -9.05 18.10 -2.10
CA ASP A 437 -10.16 17.36 -1.47
C ASP A 437 -10.47 15.94 -2.04
N ASP A 438 -9.47 15.12 -2.31
CA ASP A 438 -9.68 13.72 -2.66
C ASP A 438 -9.15 12.89 -1.48
N ALA A 439 -9.94 11.92 -1.01
CA ALA A 439 -9.69 11.08 0.18
C ALA A 439 -8.46 10.14 0.06
N ILE A 440 -7.62 10.39 -0.92
CA ILE A 440 -6.56 9.52 -1.45
C ILE A 440 -5.17 10.16 -1.26
N LEU A 441 -5.10 11.35 -0.65
CA LEU A 441 -3.88 12.09 -0.34
C LEU A 441 -3.94 12.59 1.11
N HIS A 442 -2.76 12.84 1.71
CA HIS A 442 -2.58 12.99 3.16
C HIS A 442 -3.15 11.79 3.93
N LEU A 443 -2.60 10.62 3.61
CA LEU A 443 -3.06 9.32 4.09
C LEU A 443 -1.91 8.51 4.70
N GLY A 444 -2.18 7.80 5.78
CA GLY A 444 -1.25 6.83 6.35
C GLY A 444 -1.07 5.59 5.46
N ILE A 445 -2.12 4.78 5.32
CA ILE A 445 -2.11 3.53 4.54
C ILE A 445 -3.27 3.51 3.53
N LYS A 446 -2.94 3.25 2.26
CA LYS A 446 -3.88 2.94 1.18
C LYS A 446 -3.85 1.45 0.86
N VAL A 447 -5.02 0.84 0.79
CA VAL A 447 -5.23 -0.56 0.41
C VAL A 447 -6.21 -0.61 -0.76
N ASN A 448 -5.70 -0.77 -1.98
CA ASN A 448 -6.50 -0.77 -3.20
C ASN A 448 -6.61 -2.18 -3.79
N ASN A 449 -7.83 -2.73 -3.86
CA ASN A 449 -8.12 -4.04 -4.45
C ASN A 449 -7.18 -5.16 -3.95
N CYS A 450 -6.82 -5.10 -2.66
CA CYS A 450 -5.95 -6.06 -2.02
C CYS A 450 -6.77 -7.06 -1.21
N ASP A 451 -6.31 -8.30 -1.18
CA ASP A 451 -6.91 -9.37 -0.40
C ASP A 451 -6.00 -9.83 0.73
N GLU A 452 -6.59 -10.31 1.83
CA GLU A 452 -5.88 -10.91 2.96
C GLU A 452 -4.87 -9.98 3.64
N TYR A 453 -5.04 -8.68 3.50
CA TYR A 453 -4.12 -7.71 4.07
C TYR A 453 -4.11 -7.74 5.61
N ILE A 454 -2.96 -7.36 6.16
CA ILE A 454 -2.68 -7.28 7.59
C ILE A 454 -2.35 -5.82 7.88
N VAL A 455 -3.33 -5.05 8.35
CA VAL A 455 -3.17 -3.66 8.78
C VAL A 455 -3.48 -3.60 10.27
N GLU A 456 -2.43 -3.82 11.08
CA GLU A 456 -2.61 -4.09 12.51
C GLU A 456 -1.60 -3.33 13.39
N GLU A 457 -2.03 -2.82 14.54
CA GLU A 457 -1.14 -2.22 15.55
C GLU A 457 -0.27 -1.06 15.02
N ASN A 458 -0.81 -0.24 14.10
CA ASN A 458 -0.16 1.00 13.65
C ASN A 458 -0.70 2.22 14.41
N GLU A 459 0.12 3.27 14.51
CA GLU A 459 -0.23 4.54 15.16
C GLU A 459 -0.30 5.66 14.12
N PHE A 460 -1.40 6.42 14.12
CA PHE A 460 -1.66 7.52 13.20
C PHE A 460 -1.93 8.80 13.97
N THR A 461 -1.07 9.81 13.78
CA THR A 461 -1.24 11.15 14.35
C THR A 461 -1.53 12.16 13.24
N GLY A 462 -2.68 12.82 13.29
CA GLY A 462 -3.04 13.93 12.41
C GLY A 462 -2.27 15.20 12.75
N SER A 463 -1.82 15.92 11.73
CA SER A 463 -1.13 17.20 11.85
C SER A 463 -2.00 18.36 11.38
N ASP A 464 -2.39 19.22 12.31
CA ASP A 464 -3.13 20.45 12.02
C ASP A 464 -2.24 21.59 11.51
N SER A 465 -0.93 21.36 11.37
CA SER A 465 0.06 22.41 11.06
C SER A 465 -0.24 23.18 9.76
N LEU A 466 -0.95 22.55 8.82
CA LEU A 466 -1.29 23.09 7.51
C LEU A 466 -2.79 23.11 7.22
N GLY A 467 -3.63 22.57 8.12
CA GLY A 467 -5.09 22.52 7.97
C GLY A 467 -5.59 21.59 6.86
N TRP A 468 -4.82 20.55 6.52
CA TRP A 468 -5.24 19.54 5.55
C TRP A 468 -6.19 18.52 6.16
N THR A 469 -7.08 17.96 5.32
CA THR A 469 -7.85 16.77 5.68
C THR A 469 -6.90 15.57 5.76
N THR A 470 -6.96 14.82 6.85
CA THR A 470 -6.02 13.73 7.15
C THR A 470 -6.74 12.41 7.37
N HIS A 471 -6.17 11.33 6.85
CA HIS A 471 -6.78 10.01 6.93
C HIS A 471 -5.78 8.97 7.45
N GLY A 472 -6.23 8.07 8.33
CA GLY A 472 -5.41 6.97 8.83
C GLY A 472 -5.27 5.86 7.79
N VAL A 473 -6.33 5.05 7.66
CA VAL A 473 -6.40 3.93 6.70
C VAL A 473 -7.52 4.17 5.69
N PHE A 474 -7.23 3.99 4.40
CA PHE A 474 -8.21 4.00 3.33
C PHE A 474 -8.15 2.66 2.60
N THR A 475 -9.31 2.02 2.43
CA THR A 475 -9.43 0.77 1.70
C THR A 475 -10.50 0.85 0.62
N LEU A 476 -10.14 0.38 -0.57
CA LEU A 476 -11.00 0.31 -1.76
C LEU A 476 -11.07 -1.13 -2.25
N ASP A 477 -12.28 -1.64 -2.47
CA ASP A 477 -12.52 -2.90 -3.16
C ASP A 477 -13.55 -2.67 -4.27
N GLY A 478 -13.12 -2.74 -5.53
CA GLY A 478 -13.96 -2.51 -6.69
C GLY A 478 -14.79 -3.72 -7.09
N THR A 479 -14.53 -4.90 -6.51
CA THR A 479 -15.22 -6.14 -6.87
C THR A 479 -15.84 -6.79 -5.65
N TYR A 480 -16.98 -7.47 -5.81
CA TYR A 480 -17.58 -8.28 -4.74
C TYR A 480 -16.79 -9.56 -4.44
N SER A 481 -15.45 -9.54 -4.52
CA SER A 481 -14.56 -10.66 -4.18
C SER A 481 -14.27 -10.71 -2.68
N SER A 482 -15.28 -10.40 -1.88
CA SER A 482 -15.11 -10.10 -0.45
C SER A 482 -14.54 -11.28 0.33
N ASN A 483 -13.57 -10.97 1.17
CA ASN A 483 -13.03 -11.88 2.16
C ASN A 483 -13.22 -11.26 3.55
N SER A 484 -13.12 -12.05 4.62
CA SER A 484 -13.18 -11.51 5.99
C SER A 484 -11.86 -10.85 6.39
N ASN A 485 -11.59 -9.70 5.78
CA ASN A 485 -10.49 -8.83 6.14
C ASN A 485 -10.79 -8.09 7.45
N GLU A 486 -9.72 -7.60 8.11
CA GLU A 486 -9.85 -6.82 9.33
C GLU A 486 -8.83 -5.67 9.33
N ILE A 487 -9.25 -4.54 9.89
CA ILE A 487 -8.37 -3.47 10.33
C ILE A 487 -8.37 -3.55 11.85
N TYR A 488 -7.23 -3.96 12.42
CA TYR A 488 -7.17 -4.48 13.77
C TYR A 488 -6.23 -3.68 14.67
N LYS A 489 -6.75 -3.16 15.78
CA LYS A 489 -5.93 -2.60 16.87
C LYS A 489 -4.99 -1.47 16.43
N ASN A 490 -5.42 -0.64 15.48
CA ASN A 490 -4.71 0.59 15.14
C ASN A 490 -5.14 1.74 16.04
N GLU A 491 -4.24 2.68 16.30
CA GLU A 491 -4.49 3.89 17.10
C GLU A 491 -4.56 5.11 16.18
N TYR A 492 -5.63 5.90 16.30
CA TYR A 492 -5.89 7.07 15.49
C TYR A 492 -6.11 8.30 16.39
N THR A 493 -5.23 9.29 16.28
CA THR A 493 -5.27 10.50 17.09
C THR A 493 -5.31 11.76 16.23
N GLY A 494 -6.38 12.54 16.34
CA GLY A 494 -6.52 13.85 15.72
C GLY A 494 -6.57 13.85 14.19
N VAL A 495 -7.00 12.74 13.57
CA VAL A 495 -7.17 12.66 12.10
C VAL A 495 -8.60 13.08 11.68
N SER A 496 -8.78 13.50 10.43
CA SER A 496 -10.13 13.76 9.91
C SER A 496 -10.96 12.48 9.81
N SER A 497 -10.34 11.37 9.38
CA SER A 497 -10.98 10.06 9.36
C SER A 497 -10.00 8.99 9.86
N GLY A 498 -10.39 8.22 10.87
CA GLY A 498 -9.61 7.07 11.33
C GLY A 498 -9.46 6.03 10.23
N THR A 499 -10.59 5.44 9.82
CA THR A 499 -10.66 4.52 8.69
C THR A 499 -11.75 4.90 7.69
N ILE A 500 -11.44 4.76 6.40
CA ILE A 500 -12.39 4.87 5.29
C ILE A 500 -12.42 3.55 4.53
N ALA A 501 -13.60 2.95 4.40
CA ALA A 501 -13.87 1.86 3.48
C ALA A 501 -14.72 2.36 2.31
N THR A 502 -14.34 2.02 1.09
CA THR A 502 -15.07 2.37 -0.13
C THR A 502 -15.17 1.14 -1.03
N GLY A 503 -16.32 0.96 -1.68
CA GLY A 503 -16.56 -0.18 -2.57
C GLY A 503 -17.18 -1.39 -1.85
N PHE A 504 -16.89 -2.58 -2.35
CA PHE A 504 -17.66 -3.79 -2.09
C PHE A 504 -16.89 -4.79 -1.21
N HIS A 505 -16.58 -4.38 0.02
CA HIS A 505 -15.86 -5.23 1.00
C HIS A 505 -16.74 -6.29 1.67
N GLY A 506 -18.01 -6.42 1.29
CA GLY A 506 -18.97 -7.39 1.80
C GLY A 506 -19.51 -8.29 0.70
N ASP A 507 -19.99 -9.49 1.06
CA ASP A 507 -20.64 -10.37 0.09
C ASP A 507 -22.07 -9.87 -0.17
N PRO A 508 -22.46 -9.63 -1.43
CA PRO A 508 -23.77 -9.08 -1.75
C PRO A 508 -24.90 -10.11 -1.61
N SER A 509 -24.55 -11.40 -1.49
CA SER A 509 -25.51 -12.47 -1.33
C SER A 509 -26.22 -12.35 0.02
N PRO A 510 -27.57 -12.31 0.07
CA PRO A 510 -28.31 -12.25 1.32
C PRO A 510 -28.00 -13.40 2.28
N GLU A 511 -27.56 -14.55 1.75
CA GLU A 511 -27.17 -15.72 2.54
C GLU A 511 -25.75 -15.63 3.13
N ASP A 512 -24.87 -14.82 2.53
CA ASP A 512 -23.45 -14.72 2.87
C ASP A 512 -23.02 -13.29 3.29
N ASN A 513 -23.95 -12.33 3.39
CA ASN A 513 -23.74 -10.92 3.78
C ASN A 513 -23.03 -10.66 5.13
N SER A 514 -22.76 -11.75 5.85
CA SER A 514 -21.97 -11.77 7.06
C SER A 514 -20.46 -11.83 6.78
N ILE A 515 -20.04 -12.13 5.55
CA ILE A 515 -18.64 -12.15 5.11
C ILE A 515 -18.27 -10.73 4.64
N GLY A 516 -17.17 -10.20 5.18
CA GLY A 516 -16.60 -8.95 4.71
C GLY A 516 -15.66 -8.27 5.70
N LEU A 517 -15.27 -7.04 5.41
CA LEU A 517 -14.39 -6.22 6.25
C LEU A 517 -15.01 -5.91 7.63
N ARG A 518 -14.18 -5.97 8.67
CA ARG A 518 -14.52 -5.56 10.03
C ARG A 518 -13.49 -4.61 10.64
N PHE A 519 -13.97 -3.65 11.43
CA PHE A 519 -13.16 -2.78 12.27
C PHE A 519 -13.15 -3.32 13.69
N ILE A 520 -12.01 -3.78 14.18
CA ILE A 520 -11.91 -4.49 15.46
C ILE A 520 -10.78 -3.90 16.31
N CYS A 521 -11.07 -3.63 17.59
CA CYS A 521 -10.10 -3.19 18.59
C CYS A 521 -9.34 -1.90 18.28
N ASN A 522 -9.78 -1.10 17.30
CA ASN A 522 -9.11 0.16 16.98
C ASN A 522 -9.41 1.22 18.02
N GLU A 523 -8.42 2.05 18.30
CA GLU A 523 -8.52 3.13 19.27
C GLU A 523 -8.62 4.48 18.57
N ASN A 524 -9.68 5.24 18.85
CA ASN A 524 -9.91 6.54 18.24
C ASN A 524 -9.93 7.65 19.28
N GLN A 525 -9.16 8.70 19.02
CA GLN A 525 -9.06 9.85 19.90
C GLN A 525 -9.08 11.16 19.11
N ASN A 526 -10.08 12.01 19.38
CA ASN A 526 -10.21 13.35 18.79
C ASN A 526 -10.27 13.37 17.24
N ASN A 527 -10.75 12.29 16.61
CA ASN A 527 -10.92 12.25 15.16
C ASN A 527 -12.27 12.85 14.76
N ILE A 528 -12.35 13.54 13.62
CA ILE A 528 -13.65 14.09 13.14
C ILE A 528 -14.62 12.96 12.84
N ASN A 529 -14.17 11.95 12.09
CA ASN A 529 -14.89 10.71 11.87
C ASN A 529 -14.02 9.53 12.32
N ASP A 530 -14.57 8.60 13.09
CA ASP A 530 -13.79 7.41 13.52
C ASP A 530 -13.79 6.35 12.40
N PHE A 531 -14.97 5.94 11.94
CA PHE A 531 -15.13 4.98 10.85
C PHE A 531 -16.11 5.47 9.79
N GLU A 532 -15.67 5.47 8.53
CA GLU A 532 -16.49 5.86 7.38
C GLU A 532 -16.63 4.70 6.39
N VAL A 533 -17.86 4.50 5.88
CA VAL A 533 -18.13 3.72 4.68
C VAL A 533 -18.68 4.69 3.64
N ARG A 534 -17.97 4.85 2.51
CA ARG A 534 -18.29 5.84 1.48
C ARG A 534 -18.73 5.16 0.20
N PRO A 535 -19.66 5.75 -0.58
CA PRO A 535 -20.11 5.16 -1.83
C PRO A 535 -19.00 5.08 -2.88
N PHE A 536 -19.09 4.10 -3.76
CA PHE A 536 -18.19 3.89 -4.89
C PHE A 536 -18.94 4.01 -6.21
N ASN A 537 -18.50 4.89 -7.11
CA ASN A 537 -19.14 5.15 -8.41
C ASN A 537 -20.66 5.44 -8.33
N GLY A 538 -21.10 6.05 -7.22
CA GLY A 538 -22.51 6.37 -6.95
C GLY A 538 -23.32 5.22 -6.36
N ASN A 539 -22.74 4.03 -6.22
CA ASN A 539 -23.34 2.87 -5.55
C ASN A 539 -23.01 2.88 -4.05
N PRO A 540 -23.92 2.43 -3.18
CA PRO A 540 -23.63 2.19 -1.77
C PRO A 540 -22.50 1.18 -1.61
N SER A 541 -21.75 1.30 -0.52
CA SER A 541 -20.62 0.43 -0.23
C SER A 541 -20.94 -0.54 0.90
N GLU A 542 -20.29 -1.69 0.87
CA GLU A 542 -20.62 -2.81 1.75
C GLU A 542 -19.39 -3.26 2.52
N ILE A 543 -19.60 -3.65 3.78
CA ILE A 543 -18.64 -4.28 4.69
C ILE A 543 -19.39 -5.42 5.39
N SER A 544 -18.76 -6.18 6.29
CA SER A 544 -19.49 -7.23 7.02
C SER A 544 -20.68 -6.65 7.80
N ASN A 545 -21.87 -7.24 7.63
CA ASN A 545 -23.07 -6.81 8.37
C ASN A 545 -22.95 -7.04 9.89
N TYR A 546 -21.99 -7.84 10.34
CA TYR A 546 -21.70 -8.06 11.76
C TYR A 546 -20.35 -7.45 12.15
N GLN A 547 -20.39 -6.29 12.81
CA GLN A 547 -19.21 -5.63 13.38
C GLN A 547 -19.02 -6.07 14.84
N ASN A 548 -18.32 -7.19 15.03
CA ASN A 548 -18.05 -7.81 16.33
C ASN A 548 -16.59 -8.31 16.43
N GLY A 549 -16.18 -8.75 17.63
CA GLY A 549 -14.77 -9.05 17.94
C GLY A 549 -14.20 -10.34 17.32
N GLY A 550 -14.97 -11.04 16.49
CA GLY A 550 -14.56 -12.31 15.88
C GLY A 550 -14.88 -13.55 16.70
N GLU A 551 -15.40 -13.42 17.92
CA GLU A 551 -15.90 -14.53 18.73
C GLU A 551 -17.38 -14.36 19.10
N PRO A 552 -18.16 -15.46 19.26
CA PRO A 552 -19.57 -15.37 19.61
C PRO A 552 -19.79 -14.60 20.92
N GLY A 553 -20.52 -13.48 20.83
CA GLY A 553 -20.82 -12.64 22.00
C GLY A 553 -19.68 -11.72 22.45
N ILE A 554 -18.59 -11.61 21.70
CA ILE A 554 -17.51 -10.65 21.99
C ILE A 554 -17.72 -9.37 21.15
N PRO A 555 -17.71 -8.18 21.78
CA PRO A 555 -17.91 -6.92 21.05
C PRO A 555 -16.71 -6.58 20.15
N ALA A 556 -16.88 -5.65 19.22
CA ALA A 556 -15.81 -5.22 18.31
C ALA A 556 -14.60 -4.66 19.06
N GLY A 557 -14.81 -4.06 20.24
CA GLY A 557 -13.73 -3.59 21.13
C GLY A 557 -13.07 -2.30 20.69
N ASN A 558 -13.65 -1.57 19.73
CA ASN A 558 -13.13 -0.26 19.33
C ASN A 558 -13.43 0.79 20.43
N THR A 559 -12.55 1.76 20.56
CA THR A 559 -12.81 2.98 21.34
C THR A 559 -13.12 4.13 20.37
N PHE A 560 -13.94 5.07 20.84
CA PHE A 560 -14.48 6.15 20.03
C PHE A 560 -14.04 7.52 20.54
N SER A 561 -13.90 8.47 19.63
CA SER A 561 -13.52 9.84 19.94
C SER A 561 -14.57 10.51 20.85
N ALA A 562 -14.18 10.89 22.06
CA ALA A 562 -15.07 11.53 23.03
C ALA A 562 -14.91 13.05 23.01
N GLY A 563 -15.99 13.79 22.70
CA GLY A 563 -15.97 15.24 22.83
C GLY A 563 -15.99 15.74 24.27
N THR A 564 -15.52 16.97 24.50
CA THR A 564 -15.63 17.62 25.81
C THR A 564 -17.06 18.09 26.08
N SER A 565 -17.98 17.16 26.34
CA SER A 565 -19.34 17.38 26.88
C SER A 565 -20.30 18.36 26.16
N ASN A 566 -19.93 19.03 25.06
CA ASN A 566 -20.82 19.95 24.33
C ASN A 566 -20.48 20.16 22.82
N ASP A 567 -19.59 19.36 22.22
CA ASP A 567 -19.23 19.52 20.80
C ASP A 567 -19.82 18.40 19.93
N ASN A 568 -20.82 18.75 19.10
CA ASN A 568 -21.39 17.90 18.04
C ASN A 568 -20.43 17.78 16.83
N VAL A 569 -19.12 17.70 17.07
CA VAL A 569 -18.09 17.79 16.01
C VAL A 569 -17.64 16.41 15.52
N TYR A 570 -17.92 15.35 16.27
CA TYR A 570 -17.42 13.99 16.02
C TYR A 570 -18.54 13.07 15.49
N THR A 571 -18.22 12.22 14.52
CA THR A 571 -19.08 11.16 13.98
C THR A 571 -18.40 9.82 14.19
N HIS A 572 -18.98 8.91 14.98
CA HIS A 572 -18.33 7.63 15.27
C HIS A 572 -18.48 6.63 14.12
N LEU A 573 -19.69 6.58 13.53
CA LEU A 573 -20.04 5.65 12.46
C LEU A 573 -20.76 6.43 11.35
N ASP A 574 -20.07 6.65 10.23
CA ASP A 574 -20.61 7.34 9.04
C ASP A 574 -20.72 6.35 7.87
N PHE A 575 -21.80 5.56 7.82
CA PHE A 575 -21.93 4.46 6.86
C PHE A 575 -22.93 4.79 5.75
N TYR A 576 -22.43 4.97 4.53
CA TYR A 576 -23.23 5.09 3.32
C TYR A 576 -23.37 3.72 2.65
N SER A 577 -24.47 3.05 2.96
CA SER A 577 -24.75 1.68 2.54
C SER A 577 -26.25 1.41 2.55
N ASP A 578 -26.70 0.51 1.67
CA ASP A 578 -28.06 -0.05 1.69
C ASP A 578 -28.20 -1.22 2.69
N ALA A 579 -27.09 -1.71 3.23
CA ALA A 579 -27.06 -2.85 4.13
C ALA A 579 -27.46 -2.48 5.58
N ALA A 580 -27.97 -3.48 6.29
CA ALA A 580 -28.25 -3.37 7.71
C ALA A 580 -27.11 -3.98 8.54
N TYR A 581 -26.54 -3.17 9.42
CA TYR A 581 -25.41 -3.55 10.26
C TYR A 581 -25.83 -3.81 11.69
N VAL A 582 -25.18 -4.77 12.32
CA VAL A 582 -25.21 -4.98 13.76
C VAL A 582 -23.83 -4.67 14.31
N TYR A 583 -23.73 -3.58 15.07
CA TYR A 583 -22.51 -3.20 15.77
C TYR A 583 -22.56 -3.69 17.22
N MET A 584 -21.63 -4.56 17.61
CA MET A 584 -21.59 -5.13 18.96
C MET A 584 -20.61 -4.36 19.84
N MET A 585 -21.10 -3.77 20.94
CA MET A 585 -20.31 -2.98 21.89
C MET A 585 -20.45 -3.49 23.32
N ASN A 586 -19.48 -3.21 24.20
CA ASN A 586 -19.62 -3.50 25.61
C ASN A 586 -20.62 -2.52 26.25
N THR A 587 -21.38 -2.96 27.26
CA THR A 587 -22.31 -2.10 28.01
C THR A 587 -21.65 -0.91 28.71
N ASN A 588 -20.33 -0.93 28.93
CA ASN A 588 -19.57 0.14 29.56
C ASN A 588 -18.80 1.01 28.55
N ASP A 589 -18.81 0.69 27.26
CA ASP A 589 -18.19 1.51 26.23
C ASP A 589 -18.99 2.81 26.04
N ILE A 590 -18.33 3.84 25.49
CA ILE A 590 -19.03 5.05 25.05
C ILE A 590 -20.06 4.63 24.00
N ASN A 591 -21.32 4.92 24.28
CA ASN A 591 -22.39 4.70 23.32
C ASN A 591 -22.33 5.83 22.29
N PRO A 592 -22.07 5.55 21.00
CA PRO A 592 -22.25 6.56 19.98
C PRO A 592 -23.71 7.05 20.07
N ASP A 593 -23.90 8.36 20.19
CA ASP A 593 -25.26 8.91 20.29
C ASP A 593 -26.02 8.56 18.99
N GLU A 594 -27.32 8.33 19.06
CA GLU A 594 -28.12 8.04 17.85
C GLU A 594 -28.05 9.21 16.85
N ASP A 595 -27.77 10.43 17.33
CA ASP A 595 -27.56 11.65 16.54
C ASP A 595 -26.15 11.75 15.91
N GLU A 596 -25.18 10.91 16.33
CA GLU A 596 -23.79 10.82 15.86
C GLU A 596 -23.57 9.70 14.82
N ILE A 597 -24.60 8.90 14.53
CA ILE A 597 -24.57 7.83 13.54
C ILE A 597 -25.19 8.33 12.24
N PHE A 598 -24.40 8.48 11.17
CA PHE A 598 -24.91 8.84 9.86
C PHE A 598 -25.18 7.59 9.02
N ILE A 599 -26.38 7.51 8.44
CA ILE A 599 -26.79 6.38 7.60
C ILE A 599 -27.60 6.84 6.40
N ALA A 600 -27.19 6.41 5.21
CA ALA A 600 -27.96 6.57 3.99
C ALA A 600 -27.59 5.48 2.96
N PRO A 601 -28.54 4.67 2.46
CA PRO A 601 -29.86 4.24 2.96
C PRO A 601 -29.84 2.87 3.70
N GLY A 602 -29.45 2.81 4.98
CA GLY A 602 -29.40 1.55 5.75
C GLY A 602 -29.79 1.76 7.21
N THR A 603 -29.64 0.74 8.06
CA THR A 603 -29.78 0.88 9.53
C THR A 603 -28.62 0.23 10.27
N ILE A 604 -28.05 0.93 11.26
CA ILE A 604 -27.08 0.39 12.20
C ILE A 604 -27.83 0.09 13.50
N THR A 605 -27.87 -1.17 13.88
CA THR A 605 -28.41 -1.63 15.15
C THR A 605 -27.27 -1.80 16.13
N LEU A 606 -27.29 -1.01 17.22
CA LEU A 606 -26.35 -1.16 18.32
C LEU A 606 -26.80 -2.32 19.21
N ALA A 607 -25.94 -3.33 19.36
CA ALA A 607 -26.17 -4.47 20.24
C ALA A 607 -25.16 -4.42 21.39
N THR A 608 -25.65 -4.31 22.63
CA THR A 608 -24.80 -4.27 23.81
C THR A 608 -24.60 -5.66 24.42
N VAL A 609 -23.38 -5.94 24.86
CA VAL A 609 -23.01 -7.17 25.58
C VAL A 609 -22.22 -6.84 26.85
N ASN A 610 -22.34 -7.66 27.89
CA ASN A 610 -21.63 -7.43 29.16
C ASN A 610 -20.15 -7.90 29.12
N THR A 611 -19.78 -8.67 28.10
CA THR A 611 -18.44 -9.20 27.86
C THR A 611 -17.54 -8.14 27.25
N GLN A 612 -16.30 -8.06 27.71
CA GLN A 612 -15.30 -7.13 27.16
C GLN A 612 -14.41 -7.87 26.16
N ASN A 613 -14.07 -7.20 25.05
CA ASN A 613 -13.01 -7.68 24.17
C ASN A 613 -11.66 -7.33 24.79
N THR A 614 -10.76 -8.31 24.93
CA THR A 614 -9.43 -8.09 25.52
C THR A 614 -8.45 -7.44 24.56
N CYS A 615 -8.77 -7.42 23.26
CA CYS A 615 -7.93 -6.82 22.21
C CYS A 615 -6.47 -7.31 22.25
N ALA A 616 -6.32 -8.63 22.38
CA ALA A 616 -5.02 -9.28 22.47
C ALA A 616 -4.19 -9.06 21.20
N THR A 617 -2.90 -8.76 21.34
CA THR A 617 -2.01 -8.68 20.17
C THR A 617 -1.98 -10.01 19.41
N ASN A 618 -1.97 -9.92 18.08
CA ASN A 618 -1.77 -11.07 17.21
C ASN A 618 -0.30 -11.52 17.13
N TYR A 619 0.58 -10.73 17.74
CA TYR A 619 2.03 -10.91 17.78
C TYR A 619 2.53 -11.09 19.23
N PRO A 620 2.00 -12.08 19.98
CA PRO A 620 2.29 -12.23 21.41
C PRO A 620 3.69 -12.80 21.69
N ALA A 621 4.40 -13.28 20.67
CA ALA A 621 5.78 -13.72 20.87
C ALA A 621 6.63 -12.48 21.16
N SER A 622 7.53 -12.58 22.13
CA SER A 622 8.52 -11.56 22.41
C SER A 622 9.18 -11.13 21.07
N GLY A 623 9.38 -9.81 20.87
CA GLY A 623 9.89 -9.26 19.61
C GLY A 623 8.82 -9.01 18.52
N GLY A 624 7.54 -9.13 18.85
CA GLY A 624 6.44 -8.85 17.93
C GLY A 624 6.31 -9.91 16.84
N GLY A 625 6.44 -11.19 17.21
CA GLY A 625 6.28 -12.34 16.32
C GLY A 625 4.93 -13.03 16.47
N LEU A 626 4.47 -13.67 15.39
CA LEU A 626 3.24 -14.46 15.42
C LEU A 626 3.34 -15.65 16.39
N GLY A 627 2.22 -15.99 17.04
CA GLY A 627 2.15 -17.14 17.96
C GLY A 627 2.41 -18.50 17.28
N SER A 628 2.88 -19.49 18.05
CA SER A 628 3.26 -20.82 17.55
C SER A 628 2.11 -21.72 17.05
N GLY A 629 0.86 -21.26 17.12
CA GLY A 629 -0.34 -22.02 16.74
C GLY A 629 -0.69 -22.00 15.24
N LEU A 630 0.01 -21.20 14.43
CA LEU A 630 -0.25 -21.06 12.99
C LEU A 630 0.25 -22.28 12.23
N THR A 631 -0.65 -23.23 11.98
CA THR A 631 -0.35 -24.46 11.24
C THR A 631 -1.41 -24.74 10.18
N TYR A 632 -1.04 -25.50 9.14
CA TYR A 632 -2.01 -26.03 8.18
C TYR A 632 -3.09 -26.90 8.87
N GLY A 633 -2.74 -27.56 9.99
CA GLY A 633 -3.70 -28.29 10.81
C GLY A 633 -4.75 -27.40 11.48
N LYS A 634 -4.35 -26.21 11.95
CA LYS A 634 -5.28 -25.20 12.49
C LYS A 634 -6.23 -24.70 11.41
N LEU A 635 -5.73 -24.34 10.21
CA LEU A 635 -6.60 -23.93 9.10
C LEU A 635 -7.62 -25.01 8.73
N LYS A 636 -7.20 -26.28 8.70
CA LYS A 636 -8.10 -27.41 8.44
C LYS A 636 -9.20 -27.49 9.52
N THR A 637 -8.84 -27.31 10.78
CA THR A 637 -9.78 -27.33 11.91
C THR A 637 -10.78 -26.18 11.82
N ASP A 638 -10.31 -24.96 11.52
CA ASP A 638 -11.15 -23.76 11.38
C ASP A 638 -12.15 -23.91 10.24
N ARG A 639 -11.69 -24.46 9.12
CA ARG A 639 -12.55 -24.78 7.98
C ARG A 639 -13.58 -25.85 8.29
N GLU A 640 -13.19 -26.93 8.98
CA GLU A 640 -14.13 -27.96 9.42
C GLU A 640 -15.19 -27.37 10.36
N ALA A 641 -14.80 -26.49 11.28
CA ALA A 641 -15.73 -25.80 12.16
C ALA A 641 -16.73 -24.92 11.38
N TYR A 642 -16.25 -24.10 10.43
CA TYR A 642 -17.10 -23.30 9.55
C TYR A 642 -18.09 -24.17 8.76
N ASN A 643 -17.58 -25.17 8.03
CA ASN A 643 -18.41 -26.05 7.19
C ASN A 643 -19.45 -26.84 7.99
N ASN A 644 -19.09 -27.30 9.20
CA ASN A 644 -20.01 -28.02 10.08
C ASN A 644 -21.21 -27.17 10.53
N LEU A 645 -21.09 -25.84 10.53
CA LEU A 645 -22.19 -24.92 10.79
C LEU A 645 -22.87 -24.45 9.50
N TYR A 646 -22.10 -24.22 8.44
CA TYR A 646 -22.59 -23.67 7.17
C TYR A 646 -23.51 -24.64 6.43
N TYR A 647 -23.14 -25.92 6.35
CA TYR A 647 -23.99 -26.92 5.68
C TYR A 647 -25.37 -27.06 6.34
N PRO A 648 -25.49 -27.23 7.67
CA PRO A 648 -26.80 -27.21 8.33
C PRO A 648 -27.56 -25.90 8.13
N TYR A 649 -26.88 -24.75 8.18
CA TYR A 649 -27.53 -23.45 7.97
C TYR A 649 -28.21 -23.38 6.59
N LEU A 650 -27.50 -23.78 5.52
CA LEU A 650 -28.08 -23.85 4.18
C LEU A 650 -29.27 -24.81 4.07
N GLN A 651 -29.31 -25.88 4.89
CA GLN A 651 -30.47 -26.79 4.92
C GLN A 651 -31.66 -26.21 5.69
N LEU A 652 -31.44 -25.23 6.57
CA LEU A 652 -32.52 -24.52 7.26
C LEU A 652 -33.16 -23.47 6.36
N ILE A 653 -32.35 -22.74 5.59
CA ILE A 653 -32.84 -21.74 4.63
C ILE A 653 -33.76 -22.42 3.60
N ASP A 654 -35.04 -22.03 3.61
CA ASP A 654 -36.11 -22.59 2.78
C ASP A 654 -36.18 -24.13 2.80
N ALA A 655 -35.80 -24.76 3.93
CA ALA A 655 -35.65 -26.21 4.07
C ALA A 655 -34.70 -26.85 3.02
N GLY A 656 -33.69 -26.09 2.56
CA GLY A 656 -32.68 -26.53 1.61
C GLY A 656 -33.13 -26.52 0.13
N ASN A 657 -34.33 -26.01 -0.18
CA ASN A 657 -34.85 -25.99 -1.55
C ASN A 657 -35.72 -24.75 -1.84
N THR A 658 -35.07 -23.60 -1.99
CA THR A 658 -35.70 -22.34 -2.38
C THR A 658 -36.54 -22.46 -3.66
N GLN A 659 -36.00 -23.08 -4.72
CA GLN A 659 -36.70 -23.19 -6.00
C GLN A 659 -37.95 -24.07 -5.89
N GLY A 660 -37.87 -25.17 -5.12
CA GLY A 660 -39.02 -26.01 -4.81
C GLY A 660 -40.11 -25.23 -4.07
N MET A 661 -39.72 -24.40 -3.10
CA MET A 661 -40.67 -23.56 -2.36
C MET A 661 -41.32 -22.50 -3.26
N ILE A 662 -40.56 -21.87 -4.15
CA ILE A 662 -41.13 -20.93 -5.14
C ILE A 662 -42.16 -21.64 -6.02
N SER A 663 -41.85 -22.84 -6.53
CA SER A 663 -42.80 -23.62 -7.33
C SER A 663 -44.06 -24.02 -6.56
N GLU A 664 -43.95 -24.31 -5.26
CA GLU A 664 -45.09 -24.59 -4.39
C GLU A 664 -45.99 -23.36 -4.20
N ILE A 665 -45.39 -22.18 -3.98
CA ILE A 665 -46.11 -20.89 -3.94
C ILE A 665 -46.82 -20.62 -5.27
N GLU A 666 -46.15 -20.85 -6.41
CA GLU A 666 -46.72 -20.66 -7.74
C GLU A 666 -47.93 -21.57 -8.00
N LEU A 667 -47.90 -22.81 -7.49
CA LEU A 667 -48.98 -23.79 -7.65
C LEU A 667 -50.13 -23.63 -6.64
N SER A 668 -49.96 -22.81 -5.59
CA SER A 668 -50.97 -22.57 -4.57
C SER A 668 -52.17 -21.77 -5.09
N TRP A 669 -53.38 -22.10 -4.63
CA TRP A 669 -54.62 -21.38 -4.96
C TRP A 669 -55.21 -20.67 -3.73
N PRO A 670 -56.19 -19.75 -3.88
CA PRO A 670 -56.77 -19.04 -2.73
C PRO A 670 -57.31 -19.93 -1.61
N ASN A 671 -57.77 -21.15 -1.92
CA ASN A 671 -58.23 -22.11 -0.91
C ASN A 671 -57.08 -22.74 -0.10
N ASP A 672 -55.85 -22.67 -0.61
CA ASP A 672 -54.64 -23.21 0.01
C ASP A 672 -53.92 -22.18 0.88
N ALA A 673 -54.44 -20.95 1.01
CA ALA A 673 -53.79 -19.85 1.71
C ALA A 673 -53.38 -20.19 3.16
N TRP A 674 -54.21 -20.95 3.89
CA TRP A 674 -53.87 -21.42 5.24
C TRP A 674 -52.78 -22.49 5.24
N THR A 675 -52.81 -23.40 4.28
CA THR A 675 -51.76 -24.41 4.10
C THR A 675 -50.41 -23.74 3.83
N LEU A 676 -50.38 -22.77 2.90
CA LEU A 676 -49.19 -22.01 2.57
C LEU A 676 -48.69 -21.19 3.77
N HIS A 677 -49.61 -20.57 4.53
CA HIS A 677 -49.26 -19.87 5.77
C HIS A 677 -48.59 -20.80 6.78
N ASP A 678 -49.21 -21.94 7.09
CA ASP A 678 -48.70 -22.86 8.10
C ASP A 678 -47.34 -23.46 7.69
N GLU A 679 -47.13 -23.66 6.40
CA GLU A 679 -45.85 -24.10 5.85
C GLU A 679 -44.75 -23.05 6.02
N LEU A 680 -45.00 -21.79 5.65
CA LEU A 680 -44.04 -20.69 5.83
C LEU A 680 -43.76 -20.44 7.32
N MET A 681 -44.78 -20.54 8.17
CA MET A 681 -44.64 -20.44 9.63
C MET A 681 -43.78 -21.57 10.19
N THR A 682 -43.95 -22.81 9.70
CA THR A 682 -43.15 -23.97 10.14
C THR A 682 -41.67 -23.81 9.80
N ARG A 683 -41.34 -23.12 8.71
CA ARG A 683 -39.96 -22.85 8.27
C ARG A 683 -39.33 -21.61 8.93
N SER A 684 -40.13 -20.79 9.60
CA SER A 684 -39.64 -19.56 10.24
C SER A 684 -38.66 -19.87 11.39
N PRO A 685 -37.57 -19.10 11.58
CA PRO A 685 -37.21 -17.83 10.94
C PRO A 685 -36.34 -17.94 9.66
N TYR A 686 -36.35 -19.09 8.98
CA TYR A 686 -35.41 -19.41 7.89
C TYR A 686 -36.00 -19.30 6.48
N ASN A 687 -37.11 -18.60 6.30
CA ASN A 687 -37.53 -18.27 4.94
C ASN A 687 -36.54 -17.25 4.35
N SER A 688 -36.17 -17.39 3.07
CA SER A 688 -35.33 -16.43 2.37
C SER A 688 -36.12 -15.20 1.92
N GLU A 689 -35.41 -14.12 1.59
CA GLU A 689 -36.01 -12.92 0.98
C GLU A 689 -36.82 -13.28 -0.27
N THR A 690 -36.26 -14.13 -1.13
CA THR A 690 -36.89 -14.58 -2.37
C THR A 690 -38.21 -15.30 -2.11
N VAL A 691 -38.26 -16.21 -1.14
CA VAL A 691 -39.49 -16.95 -0.79
C VAL A 691 -40.55 -16.04 -0.19
N LEU A 692 -40.16 -15.11 0.69
CA LEU A 692 -41.10 -14.17 1.31
C LEU A 692 -41.69 -13.18 0.29
N ILE A 693 -40.88 -12.68 -0.64
CA ILE A 693 -41.34 -11.83 -1.75
C ILE A 693 -42.29 -12.62 -2.66
N ALA A 694 -41.94 -13.83 -3.06
CA ALA A 694 -42.80 -14.68 -3.89
C ALA A 694 -44.15 -14.97 -3.22
N ALA A 695 -44.15 -15.25 -1.90
CA ALA A 695 -45.36 -15.48 -1.12
C ALA A 695 -46.24 -14.21 -1.05
N ALA A 696 -45.64 -13.04 -0.93
CA ALA A 696 -46.35 -11.76 -0.95
C ALA A 696 -46.97 -11.46 -2.34
N ASP A 697 -46.21 -11.67 -3.41
CA ASP A 697 -46.67 -11.45 -4.80
C ASP A 697 -47.79 -12.39 -5.23
N LYS A 698 -47.83 -13.59 -4.68
CA LYS A 698 -48.89 -14.56 -4.94
C LYS A 698 -50.28 -14.02 -4.58
N ASN A 699 -50.35 -13.08 -3.63
CA ASN A 699 -51.55 -12.31 -3.27
C ASN A 699 -52.76 -13.18 -2.90
N ILE A 700 -52.51 -14.35 -2.28
CA ILE A 700 -53.55 -15.22 -1.70
C ILE A 700 -53.60 -15.15 -0.16
N LEU A 701 -52.54 -14.62 0.47
CA LEU A 701 -52.43 -14.42 1.91
C LEU A 701 -53.08 -13.09 2.30
N THR A 702 -53.83 -13.08 3.40
CA THR A 702 -54.35 -11.82 3.97
C THR A 702 -53.21 -11.02 4.60
N HIS A 703 -53.38 -9.70 4.76
CA HIS A 703 -52.38 -8.86 5.44
C HIS A 703 -52.03 -9.38 6.84
N GLY A 704 -52.99 -9.92 7.59
CA GLY A 704 -52.73 -10.53 8.90
C GLY A 704 -51.83 -11.76 8.82
N MET A 705 -52.12 -12.68 7.89
CA MET A 705 -51.32 -13.90 7.68
C MET A 705 -49.91 -13.56 7.22
N LEU A 706 -49.77 -12.62 6.29
CA LEU A 706 -48.47 -12.19 5.80
C LEU A 706 -47.68 -11.46 6.90
N LEU A 707 -48.33 -10.62 7.71
CA LEU A 707 -47.71 -9.99 8.87
C LEU A 707 -47.17 -11.02 9.87
N GLU A 708 -47.95 -12.06 10.20
CA GLU A 708 -47.50 -13.14 11.11
C GLU A 708 -46.25 -13.85 10.57
N ILE A 709 -46.25 -14.22 9.27
CA ILE A 709 -45.09 -14.83 8.62
C ILE A 709 -43.87 -13.91 8.69
N LEU A 710 -44.03 -12.64 8.32
CA LEU A 710 -42.91 -11.70 8.29
C LEU A 710 -42.35 -11.42 9.69
N LEU A 711 -43.20 -11.29 10.71
CA LEU A 711 -42.76 -11.14 12.11
C LEU A 711 -42.05 -12.39 12.65
N ALA A 712 -42.35 -13.56 12.09
CA ALA A 712 -41.64 -14.79 12.41
C ALA A 712 -40.29 -14.91 11.67
N ASN A 713 -40.00 -14.04 10.69
CA ASN A 713 -38.74 -13.99 9.93
C ASN A 713 -38.05 -12.61 10.03
N PRO A 714 -37.79 -12.08 11.24
CA PRO A 714 -37.32 -10.71 11.45
C PRO A 714 -35.96 -10.41 10.79
N ASP A 715 -35.06 -11.40 10.67
CA ASP A 715 -33.73 -11.20 10.07
C ASP A 715 -33.79 -10.76 8.60
N VAL A 716 -34.74 -11.30 7.83
CA VAL A 716 -34.90 -10.98 6.41
C VAL A 716 -35.46 -9.56 6.22
N LEU A 717 -36.14 -9.04 7.23
CA LEU A 717 -36.72 -7.69 7.17
C LEU A 717 -35.65 -6.60 7.24
N ARG A 718 -34.44 -6.92 7.72
CA ARG A 718 -33.36 -5.96 7.92
C ARG A 718 -32.85 -5.31 6.64
N SER A 719 -32.86 -6.03 5.52
CA SER A 719 -32.47 -5.48 4.22
C SER A 719 -33.40 -4.34 3.78
N GLY A 720 -34.59 -4.22 4.40
CA GLY A 720 -35.62 -3.27 3.99
C GLY A 720 -36.32 -3.68 2.69
N ASN A 721 -35.75 -4.58 1.88
CA ASN A 721 -36.31 -5.02 0.61
C ASN A 721 -37.69 -5.64 0.79
N VAL A 722 -37.84 -6.58 1.72
CA VAL A 722 -39.15 -7.21 1.99
C VAL A 722 -40.16 -6.19 2.50
N ILE A 723 -39.76 -5.31 3.42
CA ILE A 723 -40.62 -4.26 3.99
C ILE A 723 -41.11 -3.31 2.88
N ARG A 724 -40.20 -2.84 2.03
CA ARG A 724 -40.50 -1.98 0.88
C ARG A 724 -41.42 -2.70 -0.11
N HIS A 725 -41.15 -3.97 -0.40
CA HIS A 725 -41.94 -4.76 -1.34
C HIS A 725 -43.41 -4.86 -0.89
N VAL A 726 -43.64 -5.22 0.37
CA VAL A 726 -45.00 -5.35 0.91
C VAL A 726 -45.69 -4.02 1.22
N GLY A 727 -44.93 -2.95 1.40
CA GLY A 727 -45.43 -1.59 1.64
C GLY A 727 -45.72 -0.77 0.38
N GLU A 728 -45.07 -1.09 -0.74
CA GLU A 728 -45.10 -0.22 -1.93
C GLU A 728 -45.34 -0.96 -3.26
N ILE A 729 -44.97 -2.24 -3.38
CA ILE A 729 -44.89 -2.92 -4.69
C ILE A 729 -46.06 -3.89 -4.92
N ILE A 730 -46.46 -4.66 -3.91
CA ILE A 730 -47.50 -5.67 -4.07
C ILE A 730 -48.86 -5.07 -4.46
N ALA A 731 -49.72 -5.88 -5.09
CA ALA A 731 -51.02 -5.45 -5.62
C ALA A 731 -51.96 -4.81 -4.56
N ASN A 732 -51.83 -5.22 -3.29
CA ASN A 732 -52.54 -4.65 -2.16
C ASN A 732 -51.54 -4.35 -1.03
N PRO A 733 -50.92 -3.15 -1.02
CA PRO A 733 -49.90 -2.80 -0.04
C PRO A 733 -50.40 -2.88 1.41
N MET A 734 -49.51 -3.26 2.33
CA MET A 734 -49.85 -3.30 3.75
C MET A 734 -50.10 -1.90 4.33
N PRO A 735 -51.02 -1.76 5.31
CA PRO A 735 -51.20 -0.52 6.04
C PRO A 735 -49.93 -0.08 6.77
N GLN A 736 -49.71 1.23 6.87
CA GLN A 736 -48.49 1.80 7.48
C GLN A 736 -48.19 1.27 8.88
N TYR A 737 -49.21 1.10 9.73
CA TYR A 737 -48.99 0.58 11.09
C TYR A 737 -48.39 -0.84 11.10
N MET A 738 -48.68 -1.67 10.09
CA MET A 738 -48.07 -3.01 9.97
C MET A 738 -46.62 -2.91 9.51
N ILE A 739 -46.34 -2.00 8.57
CA ILE A 739 -44.97 -1.67 8.13
C ILE A 739 -44.13 -1.22 9.32
N ASP A 740 -44.67 -0.37 10.20
CA ASP A 740 -43.96 0.10 11.38
C ASP A 740 -43.64 -1.03 12.37
N ILE A 741 -44.55 -2.01 12.54
CA ILE A 741 -44.28 -3.21 13.36
C ILE A 741 -43.15 -4.05 12.74
N LEU A 742 -43.13 -4.21 11.41
CA LEU A 742 -42.07 -4.93 10.70
C LEU A 742 -40.71 -4.24 10.86
N ILE A 743 -40.66 -2.91 10.80
CA ILE A 743 -39.45 -2.12 11.05
C ILE A 743 -38.92 -2.36 12.47
N GLU A 744 -39.80 -2.35 13.49
CA GLU A 744 -39.38 -2.64 14.86
C GLU A 744 -38.92 -4.08 15.04
N ALA A 745 -39.57 -5.05 14.38
CA ALA A 745 -39.15 -6.46 14.42
C ALA A 745 -37.77 -6.67 13.76
N ALA A 746 -37.50 -5.98 12.65
CA ALA A 746 -36.20 -6.04 11.96
C ALA A 746 -35.03 -5.63 12.86
N ARG A 747 -35.27 -4.73 13.82
CA ARG A 747 -34.26 -4.22 14.75
C ARG A 747 -33.86 -5.20 15.84
N ASP A 748 -34.56 -6.32 16.05
CA ASP A 748 -34.16 -7.29 17.07
C ASP A 748 -32.90 -8.05 16.62
N PRO A 749 -31.71 -7.84 17.23
CA PRO A 749 -30.48 -8.51 16.83
C PRO A 749 -30.34 -9.92 17.42
N ASN A 750 -31.31 -10.40 18.21
CA ASN A 750 -31.19 -11.57 19.08
C ASN A 750 -32.10 -12.74 18.68
N THR A 751 -32.27 -12.95 17.38
CA THR A 751 -33.03 -14.08 16.84
C THR A 751 -32.17 -15.35 16.81
N VAL A 752 -32.79 -16.52 16.69
CA VAL A 752 -32.07 -17.80 16.55
C VAL A 752 -31.24 -17.83 15.27
N ARG A 753 -31.76 -17.27 14.16
CA ARG A 753 -31.06 -17.16 12.88
C ARG A 753 -29.86 -16.20 12.97
N SER A 754 -30.05 -15.01 13.54
CA SER A 754 -28.95 -14.08 13.86
C SER A 754 -27.84 -14.72 14.67
N GLY A 755 -28.18 -15.52 15.69
CA GLY A 755 -27.19 -16.23 16.48
C GLY A 755 -26.33 -17.20 15.64
N MET A 756 -26.96 -17.87 14.67
CA MET A 756 -26.27 -18.78 13.75
C MET A 756 -25.41 -18.04 12.73
N GLU A 757 -25.94 -16.99 12.09
CA GLU A 757 -25.22 -16.14 11.13
C GLU A 757 -24.01 -15.44 11.78
N LYS A 758 -24.16 -14.89 12.99
CA LYS A 758 -23.04 -14.32 13.75
C LYS A 758 -21.93 -15.35 13.99
N ASN A 759 -22.30 -16.58 14.33
CA ASN A 759 -21.33 -17.64 14.58
C ASN A 759 -20.64 -18.10 13.29
N LEU A 760 -21.37 -18.19 12.17
CA LEU A 760 -20.79 -18.44 10.84
C LEU A 760 -19.77 -17.38 10.46
N SER A 761 -20.17 -16.12 10.58
CA SER A 761 -19.35 -14.96 10.30
C SER A 761 -18.05 -14.95 11.13
N ASN A 762 -18.14 -15.31 12.42
CA ASN A 762 -16.98 -15.44 13.29
C ASN A 762 -16.05 -16.61 12.91
N LEU A 763 -16.62 -17.78 12.63
CA LEU A 763 -15.85 -18.94 12.17
C LEU A 763 -15.16 -18.65 10.82
N HIS A 764 -15.80 -17.89 9.94
CA HIS A 764 -15.21 -17.45 8.69
C HIS A 764 -14.03 -16.50 8.94
N LEU A 765 -14.21 -15.46 9.77
CA LEU A 765 -13.11 -14.55 10.14
C LEU A 765 -11.90 -15.31 10.73
N GLU A 766 -12.12 -16.25 11.65
CA GLU A 766 -11.04 -17.05 12.24
C GLU A 766 -10.31 -17.91 11.19
N MET A 767 -11.07 -18.52 10.27
CA MET A 767 -10.48 -19.27 9.15
C MET A 767 -9.60 -18.36 8.29
N ILE A 768 -10.06 -17.15 7.98
CA ILE A 768 -9.32 -16.18 7.15
C ILE A 768 -8.12 -15.59 7.87
N ARG A 769 -8.22 -15.30 9.18
CA ARG A 769 -7.08 -14.93 10.04
C ARG A 769 -5.95 -15.95 9.97
N THR A 770 -6.29 -17.24 10.11
CA THR A 770 -5.31 -18.31 9.96
C THR A 770 -4.77 -18.38 8.52
N HIS A 771 -5.64 -18.21 7.52
CA HIS A 771 -5.27 -18.27 6.11
C HIS A 771 -4.26 -17.19 5.73
N LYS A 772 -4.60 -15.90 5.95
CA LYS A 772 -3.77 -14.76 5.56
C LYS A 772 -2.38 -14.80 6.18
N ARG A 773 -2.27 -15.24 7.45
CA ARG A 773 -0.98 -15.35 8.15
C ARG A 773 -0.10 -16.44 7.59
N ILE A 774 -0.68 -17.56 7.14
CA ILE A 774 0.07 -18.61 6.44
C ILE A 774 0.47 -18.12 5.05
N SER A 775 -0.42 -17.47 4.30
CA SER A 775 -0.13 -16.85 2.99
C SER A 775 1.07 -15.90 3.10
N HIS A 776 0.99 -14.93 4.02
CA HIS A 776 2.04 -13.95 4.28
C HIS A 776 3.37 -14.62 4.68
N LYS A 777 3.34 -15.57 5.62
CA LYS A 777 4.53 -16.29 6.07
C LYS A 777 5.20 -17.09 4.94
N LEU A 778 4.42 -17.73 4.08
CA LEU A 778 4.96 -18.49 2.94
C LEU A 778 5.63 -17.56 1.92
N MET A 779 5.07 -16.38 1.68
CA MET A 779 5.64 -15.42 0.72
C MET A 779 6.92 -14.74 1.23
N ASN A 780 7.06 -14.58 2.55
CA ASN A 780 8.18 -13.90 3.22
C ASN A 780 9.10 -14.81 4.04
N ASP A 781 9.16 -16.12 3.77
CA ASP A 781 10.08 -17.02 4.48
C ASP A 781 11.54 -16.62 4.21
N SER A 782 12.15 -15.95 5.18
CA SER A 782 13.52 -15.42 5.11
C SER A 782 14.60 -16.45 5.44
N VAL A 783 14.24 -17.68 5.82
CA VAL A 783 15.17 -18.73 6.24
C VAL A 783 15.31 -19.80 5.16
N ALA A 784 14.20 -20.42 4.78
CA ALA A 784 14.19 -21.51 3.81
C ALA A 784 13.81 -21.03 2.39
N GLY A 785 13.19 -19.85 2.29
CA GLY A 785 12.47 -19.46 1.07
C GLY A 785 11.18 -20.29 0.92
N PHE A 786 10.62 -20.28 -0.29
CA PHE A 786 9.38 -21.00 -0.57
C PHE A 786 9.48 -21.80 -1.88
N HIS A 787 8.73 -22.89 -1.96
CA HIS A 787 8.54 -23.63 -3.20
C HIS A 787 7.23 -23.19 -3.86
N PRO A 788 7.22 -22.72 -5.13
CA PRO A 788 6.02 -22.21 -5.78
C PRO A 788 4.82 -23.18 -5.77
N ASP A 789 5.06 -24.47 -6.01
CA ASP A 789 3.99 -25.50 -5.94
C ASP A 789 3.31 -25.59 -4.56
N THR A 790 4.02 -25.23 -3.48
CA THR A 790 3.44 -25.21 -2.13
C THR A 790 2.38 -24.12 -2.04
N LEU A 791 2.66 -22.95 -2.62
CA LEU A 791 1.73 -21.81 -2.63
C LEU A 791 0.51 -22.11 -3.51
N ILE A 792 0.70 -22.67 -4.70
CA ILE A 792 -0.39 -23.10 -5.59
C ILE A 792 -1.28 -24.14 -4.92
N LYS A 793 -0.67 -25.19 -4.35
CA LYS A 793 -1.41 -26.24 -3.64
C LYS A 793 -2.17 -25.66 -2.45
N TYR A 794 -1.56 -24.71 -1.75
CA TYR A 794 -2.18 -24.03 -0.63
C TYR A 794 -3.43 -23.25 -1.05
N PHE A 795 -3.33 -22.38 -2.07
CA PHE A 795 -4.48 -21.64 -2.59
C PHE A 795 -5.56 -22.55 -3.17
N SER A 796 -5.19 -23.64 -3.87
CA SER A 796 -6.16 -24.65 -4.32
C SER A 796 -6.93 -25.32 -3.18
N SER A 797 -6.35 -25.35 -1.98
CA SER A 797 -7.01 -25.91 -0.81
C SER A 797 -8.09 -24.98 -0.30
N VAL A 798 -7.96 -23.67 -0.51
CA VAL A 798 -8.86 -22.62 -0.04
C VAL A 798 -10.06 -22.59 -0.99
N ARG A 799 -11.21 -23.08 -0.51
CA ARG A 799 -12.42 -23.23 -1.31
C ARG A 799 -13.27 -21.94 -1.29
N SER A 800 -12.67 -20.80 -1.57
CA SER A 800 -13.35 -19.50 -1.71
C SER A 800 -13.06 -18.90 -3.09
N LEU A 801 -13.89 -17.97 -3.54
CA LEU A 801 -13.68 -17.26 -4.81
C LEU A 801 -12.33 -16.53 -4.82
N THR A 802 -12.03 -15.77 -3.76
CA THR A 802 -10.73 -15.13 -3.51
C THR A 802 -9.56 -16.12 -3.61
N GLY A 803 -9.66 -17.29 -2.98
CA GLY A 803 -8.61 -18.32 -3.05
C GLY A 803 -8.39 -18.85 -4.47
N ARG A 804 -9.42 -18.86 -5.33
CA ARG A 804 -9.29 -19.22 -6.75
C ARG A 804 -8.59 -18.13 -7.55
N TYR A 805 -8.89 -16.85 -7.33
CA TYR A 805 -8.15 -15.75 -7.95
C TYR A 805 -6.68 -15.76 -7.53
N GLN A 806 -6.39 -15.97 -6.25
CA GLN A 806 -5.00 -16.14 -5.79
C GLN A 806 -4.31 -17.34 -6.44
N GLN A 807 -5.03 -18.46 -6.63
CA GLN A 807 -4.51 -19.62 -7.35
C GLN A 807 -4.20 -19.29 -8.83
N ILE A 808 -5.08 -18.54 -9.51
CA ILE A 808 -4.90 -18.06 -10.88
C ILE A 808 -3.60 -17.26 -10.98
N TYR A 809 -3.43 -16.22 -10.17
CA TYR A 809 -2.25 -15.35 -10.25
C TYR A 809 -0.96 -16.03 -9.74
N ALA A 810 -1.07 -17.05 -8.89
CA ALA A 810 0.07 -17.91 -8.55
C ALA A 810 0.55 -18.73 -9.76
N TYR A 811 -0.37 -19.23 -10.61
CA TYR A 811 -0.01 -19.86 -11.89
C TYR A 811 0.56 -18.84 -12.89
N THR A 812 -0.01 -17.64 -12.96
CA THR A 812 0.45 -16.55 -13.82
C THR A 812 1.90 -16.16 -13.54
N GLY A 813 2.30 -16.00 -12.27
CA GLY A 813 3.69 -15.69 -11.89
C GLY A 813 4.72 -16.78 -12.22
N LEU A 814 4.25 -18.00 -12.55
CA LEU A 814 5.06 -19.12 -13.06
C LEU A 814 4.93 -19.33 -14.57
N HIS A 815 4.26 -18.41 -15.27
CA HIS A 815 3.96 -18.47 -16.70
C HIS A 815 3.14 -19.71 -17.09
N GLN A 816 2.35 -20.26 -16.16
CA GLN A 816 1.50 -21.44 -16.36
C GLN A 816 0.07 -21.04 -16.77
N TYR A 817 -0.05 -20.25 -17.85
CA TYR A 817 -1.33 -19.66 -18.26
C TYR A 817 -2.43 -20.67 -18.59
N ILE A 818 -2.08 -21.86 -19.10
CA ILE A 818 -3.06 -22.93 -19.37
C ILE A 818 -3.68 -23.44 -18.06
N ASN A 819 -2.88 -23.57 -17.00
CA ASN A 819 -3.39 -23.98 -15.69
C ASN A 819 -4.23 -22.87 -15.05
N ALA A 820 -3.84 -21.60 -15.24
CA ALA A 820 -4.61 -20.44 -14.79
C ALA A 820 -6.00 -20.41 -15.44
N LEU A 821 -6.09 -20.53 -16.76
CA LEU A 821 -7.35 -20.58 -17.51
C LEU A 821 -8.23 -21.77 -17.09
N ALA A 822 -7.64 -22.94 -16.81
CA ALA A 822 -8.39 -24.09 -16.30
C ALA A 822 -9.01 -23.82 -14.91
N VAL A 823 -8.41 -22.96 -14.09
CA VAL A 823 -9.02 -22.52 -12.82
C VAL A 823 -10.17 -21.56 -13.10
N VAL A 824 -10.03 -20.61 -14.03
CA VAL A 824 -11.10 -19.70 -14.47
C VAL A 824 -12.33 -20.48 -14.92
N ASP A 825 -12.16 -21.45 -15.83
CA ASP A 825 -13.25 -22.34 -16.30
C ASP A 825 -13.96 -23.06 -15.15
N SER A 826 -13.21 -23.39 -14.08
CA SER A 826 -13.76 -24.09 -12.93
C SER A 826 -14.59 -23.20 -11.99
N ILE A 827 -14.38 -21.88 -11.99
CA ILE A 827 -15.09 -20.96 -11.09
C ILE A 827 -16.58 -20.97 -11.42
N SER A 828 -16.95 -20.78 -12.68
CA SER A 828 -18.35 -20.75 -13.14
C SER A 828 -19.11 -22.07 -12.90
N LEU A 829 -18.39 -23.18 -12.68
CA LEU A 829 -18.99 -24.49 -12.38
C LEU A 829 -19.27 -24.71 -10.89
N HIS A 830 -18.57 -23.99 -10.00
CA HIS A 830 -18.59 -24.26 -8.55
C HIS A 830 -19.12 -23.09 -7.71
N TYR A 831 -19.21 -21.89 -8.27
CA TYR A 831 -19.65 -20.69 -7.58
C TYR A 831 -20.83 -20.04 -8.33
N LYS A 832 -21.81 -19.57 -7.56
CA LYS A 832 -22.88 -18.71 -8.08
C LYS A 832 -22.35 -17.27 -8.02
N LEU A 833 -22.18 -16.65 -9.19
CA LEU A 833 -21.56 -15.33 -9.30
C LEU A 833 -22.62 -14.23 -9.49
N SER A 834 -22.38 -13.04 -8.94
CA SER A 834 -23.11 -11.81 -9.27
C SER A 834 -22.75 -11.31 -10.67
N SER A 835 -23.50 -10.33 -11.20
CA SER A 835 -23.19 -9.68 -12.48
C SER A 835 -21.78 -9.08 -12.51
N GLU A 836 -21.37 -8.47 -11.42
CA GLU A 836 -20.08 -7.81 -11.27
C GLU A 836 -18.95 -8.84 -11.14
N GLN A 837 -19.18 -9.95 -10.42
CA GLN A 837 -18.21 -11.05 -10.33
C GLN A 837 -18.02 -11.76 -11.68
N ILE A 838 -19.07 -11.88 -12.50
CA ILE A 838 -18.95 -12.38 -13.88
C ILE A 838 -18.09 -11.42 -14.71
N SER A 839 -18.35 -10.11 -14.62
CA SER A 839 -17.56 -9.10 -15.34
C SER A 839 -16.07 -9.15 -14.97
N GLU A 840 -15.73 -9.33 -13.69
CA GLU A 840 -14.33 -9.48 -13.26
C GLU A 840 -13.71 -10.81 -13.73
N LEU A 841 -14.49 -11.90 -13.75
CA LEU A 841 -14.01 -13.19 -14.26
C LEU A 841 -13.70 -13.11 -15.76
N ASP A 842 -14.58 -12.49 -16.55
CA ASP A 842 -14.37 -12.26 -17.98
C ASP A 842 -13.14 -11.37 -18.22
N ASN A 843 -12.99 -10.28 -17.45
CA ASN A 843 -11.82 -9.40 -17.55
C ASN A 843 -10.51 -10.10 -17.13
N THR A 844 -10.59 -11.00 -16.14
CA THR A 844 -9.46 -11.85 -15.75
C THR A 844 -9.07 -12.79 -16.87
N GLU A 845 -10.04 -13.40 -17.56
CA GLU A 845 -9.79 -14.25 -18.72
C GLU A 845 -9.08 -13.49 -19.85
N ASP A 846 -9.58 -12.28 -20.19
CA ASP A 846 -8.98 -11.40 -21.19
C ASP A 846 -7.53 -11.02 -20.81
N PHE A 847 -7.29 -10.67 -19.55
CA PHE A 847 -5.96 -10.37 -19.04
C PHE A 847 -5.00 -11.58 -19.13
N LEU A 848 -5.46 -12.78 -18.81
CA LEU A 848 -4.66 -13.99 -18.94
C LEU A 848 -4.32 -14.31 -20.39
N TYR A 849 -5.27 -14.13 -21.33
CA TYR A 849 -4.99 -14.30 -22.75
C TYR A 849 -3.99 -13.27 -23.28
N PHE A 850 -4.09 -12.02 -22.83
CA PHE A 850 -3.11 -10.98 -23.13
C PHE A 850 -1.70 -11.38 -22.66
N LEU A 851 -1.54 -11.74 -21.39
CA LEU A 851 -0.23 -12.14 -20.84
C LEU A 851 0.32 -13.39 -21.53
N LYS A 852 -0.55 -14.35 -21.84
CA LYS A 852 -0.18 -15.56 -22.58
C LYS A 852 0.37 -15.21 -23.96
N ALA A 853 -0.29 -14.32 -24.70
CA ALA A 853 0.15 -13.92 -26.04
C ALA A 853 1.54 -13.25 -26.01
N VAL A 854 1.77 -12.34 -25.06
CA VAL A 854 3.08 -11.70 -24.85
C VAL A 854 4.16 -12.73 -24.52
N ASN A 855 3.86 -13.70 -23.65
CA ASN A 855 4.79 -14.75 -23.27
C ASN A 855 5.07 -15.77 -24.39
N ASP A 856 4.07 -16.11 -25.23
CA ASP A 856 4.26 -16.98 -26.39
C ASP A 856 5.27 -16.40 -27.40
N ASP A 857 5.36 -15.06 -27.47
CA ASP A 857 6.37 -14.31 -28.24
C ASP A 857 7.74 -14.21 -27.54
N VAL A 858 7.91 -14.84 -26.36
CA VAL A 858 9.13 -14.79 -25.55
C VAL A 858 9.48 -13.36 -25.12
N ARG A 859 8.46 -12.54 -24.84
CA ARG A 859 8.57 -11.18 -24.28
C ARG A 859 8.00 -11.14 -22.87
N ASP A 860 8.38 -10.13 -22.10
CA ASP A 860 7.77 -9.82 -20.80
C ASP A 860 6.95 -8.51 -20.89
N VAL A 861 6.22 -8.20 -19.83
CA VAL A 861 5.29 -7.05 -19.75
C VAL A 861 5.96 -5.68 -19.80
N ASP A 862 7.28 -5.63 -19.84
CA ASP A 862 8.06 -4.40 -20.04
C ASP A 862 8.55 -4.23 -21.50
N GLN A 863 8.17 -5.16 -22.38
CA GLN A 863 8.49 -5.16 -23.81
C GLN A 863 7.23 -5.13 -24.70
N LEU A 864 6.14 -4.55 -24.20
CA LEU A 864 4.90 -4.35 -24.95
C LEU A 864 5.06 -3.38 -26.12
N THR A 865 4.40 -3.70 -27.22
CA THR A 865 4.22 -2.83 -28.38
C THR A 865 3.13 -1.78 -28.11
N GLN A 866 3.08 -0.73 -28.94
CA GLN A 866 2.06 0.31 -28.78
C GLN A 866 0.62 -0.21 -28.96
N SER A 867 0.41 -1.28 -29.74
CA SER A 867 -0.90 -1.94 -29.88
C SER A 867 -1.28 -2.64 -28.58
N GLU A 868 -0.37 -3.44 -28.02
CA GLU A 868 -0.57 -4.17 -26.77
C GLU A 868 -0.79 -3.22 -25.59
N ILE A 869 -0.09 -2.07 -25.55
CA ILE A 869 -0.35 -1.03 -24.56
C ILE A 869 -1.79 -0.51 -24.66
N ASN A 870 -2.35 -0.38 -25.87
CA ASN A 870 -3.75 0.04 -26.05
C ASN A 870 -4.72 -1.06 -25.65
N ASP A 871 -4.42 -2.32 -25.97
CA ASP A 871 -5.24 -3.48 -25.59
C ASP A 871 -5.29 -3.63 -24.06
N LEU A 872 -4.12 -3.53 -23.40
CA LEU A 872 -4.01 -3.55 -21.95
C LEU A 872 -4.75 -2.38 -21.29
N LYS A 873 -4.77 -1.22 -21.94
CA LYS A 873 -5.55 -0.07 -21.47
C LYS A 873 -7.05 -0.35 -21.50
N LEU A 874 -7.57 -1.13 -22.45
CA LEU A 874 -8.98 -1.52 -22.46
C LEU A 874 -9.31 -2.43 -21.27
N ILE A 875 -8.43 -3.39 -20.95
CA ILE A 875 -8.56 -4.27 -19.77
C ILE A 875 -8.57 -3.45 -18.47
N SER A 876 -7.72 -2.42 -18.35
CA SER A 876 -7.67 -1.55 -17.18
C SER A 876 -8.90 -0.64 -17.01
N MET A 877 -9.74 -0.50 -18.05
CA MET A 877 -10.90 0.42 -18.05
C MET A 877 -12.23 -0.29 -17.83
N VAL A 878 -12.23 -1.61 -17.59
CA VAL A 878 -13.45 -2.37 -17.32
C VAL A 878 -14.00 -2.00 -15.94
N GLU A 879 -15.28 -1.67 -15.87
CA GLU A 879 -15.99 -1.29 -14.64
C GLU A 879 -17.07 -2.32 -14.28
N PRO A 880 -17.24 -2.67 -12.99
CA PRO A 880 -16.51 -2.13 -11.84
C PRO A 880 -15.08 -2.71 -11.77
N GLY A 881 -14.07 -1.84 -11.68
CA GLY A 881 -12.67 -2.23 -11.81
C GLY A 881 -12.18 -3.15 -10.69
N GLY A 882 -11.80 -4.38 -11.04
CA GLY A 882 -11.28 -5.39 -10.10
C GLY A 882 -9.79 -5.66 -10.19
N SER A 883 -9.36 -6.76 -9.58
CA SER A 883 -7.95 -7.18 -9.55
C SER A 883 -7.32 -7.25 -10.95
N ALA A 884 -8.03 -7.74 -11.97
CA ALA A 884 -7.50 -7.80 -13.33
C ALA A 884 -7.26 -6.39 -13.93
N ALA A 885 -8.21 -5.47 -13.73
CA ALA A 885 -8.09 -4.10 -14.21
C ALA A 885 -6.91 -3.36 -13.54
N GLU A 886 -6.78 -3.50 -12.22
CA GLU A 886 -5.70 -2.88 -11.45
C GLU A 886 -4.33 -3.47 -11.79
N ARG A 887 -4.23 -4.78 -11.98
CA ARG A 887 -2.98 -5.43 -12.44
C ARG A 887 -2.56 -4.93 -13.82
N ALA A 888 -3.53 -4.71 -14.72
CA ALA A 888 -3.27 -4.12 -16.02
C ALA A 888 -2.80 -2.66 -15.90
N GLU A 889 -3.43 -1.85 -15.05
CA GLU A 889 -2.99 -0.49 -14.75
C GLU A 889 -1.58 -0.47 -14.14
N ASN A 890 -1.28 -1.38 -13.23
CA ASN A 890 0.01 -1.48 -12.57
C ASN A 890 1.16 -1.73 -13.56
N ILE A 891 0.92 -2.53 -14.62
CA ILE A 891 1.87 -2.70 -15.73
C ILE A 891 2.05 -1.39 -16.50
N LEU A 892 0.94 -0.72 -16.86
CA LEU A 892 0.96 0.54 -17.62
C LEU A 892 1.68 1.65 -16.86
N CYS A 893 1.43 1.78 -15.56
CA CYS A 893 2.01 2.79 -14.70
C CYS A 893 3.51 2.53 -14.46
N PHE A 894 3.89 1.29 -14.12
CA PHE A 894 5.26 0.98 -13.73
C PHE A 894 6.26 1.00 -14.90
N PHE A 895 5.87 0.51 -16.08
CA PHE A 895 6.79 0.36 -17.22
C PHE A 895 6.66 1.43 -18.30
N TYR A 896 5.49 2.05 -18.42
CA TYR A 896 5.17 2.93 -19.54
C TYR A 896 4.80 4.36 -19.11
N ASP A 897 4.86 4.66 -17.81
CA ASP A 897 4.45 5.95 -17.21
C ASP A 897 3.01 6.33 -17.66
N LYS A 898 2.13 5.34 -17.83
CA LYS A 898 0.73 5.48 -18.23
C LYS A 898 -0.20 5.06 -17.09
N CYS A 899 -0.12 5.77 -15.98
CA CYS A 899 -1.03 5.57 -14.85
C CYS A 899 -2.41 6.15 -15.17
N ALA A 900 -3.49 5.54 -14.67
CA ALA A 900 -4.80 6.19 -14.72
C ALA A 900 -4.82 7.33 -13.69
N ALA A 901 -5.78 8.25 -13.87
CA ALA A 901 -6.08 9.17 -12.81
C ALA A 901 -6.73 8.37 -11.68
N MET A 902 -6.30 8.62 -10.43
CA MET A 902 -6.93 7.97 -9.28
C MET A 902 -8.44 8.18 -9.33
N VAL A 903 -9.20 7.09 -9.17
CA VAL A 903 -10.66 7.16 -9.11
C VAL A 903 -11.05 8.03 -7.92
N ALA A 904 -11.61 9.21 -8.21
CA ALA A 904 -12.03 10.14 -7.18
C ALA A 904 -13.17 9.52 -6.37
N THR A 905 -12.97 9.37 -5.06
CA THR A 905 -14.06 8.95 -4.17
C THR A 905 -14.90 10.17 -3.77
N PRO A 906 -16.20 10.00 -3.54
CA PRO A 906 -17.07 11.09 -3.10
C PRO A 906 -16.51 11.79 -1.85
N LYS A 907 -16.58 13.13 -1.86
CA LYS A 907 -16.10 14.01 -0.79
C LYS A 907 -16.94 13.88 0.47
N ASN A 908 -16.53 12.97 1.37
CA ASN A 908 -17.31 12.54 2.54
C ASN A 908 -18.74 12.12 2.12
N ASN A 909 -19.55 11.64 3.05
CA ASN A 909 -20.93 11.29 2.72
C ASN A 909 -21.84 12.51 2.43
N GLY A 910 -21.28 13.73 2.48
CA GLY A 910 -21.90 15.00 2.08
C GLY A 910 -23.04 15.43 3.01
N ALA A 911 -23.09 16.73 3.35
CA ALA A 911 -24.10 17.35 4.22
C ALA A 911 -25.52 17.39 3.61
N LYS A 912 -26.09 16.25 3.24
CA LYS A 912 -27.51 16.13 2.88
C LYS A 912 -28.30 15.98 4.18
N ILE A 913 -29.06 17.04 4.48
CA ILE A 913 -30.08 17.23 5.52
C ILE A 913 -30.12 16.06 6.51
N LYS A 914 -29.66 16.32 7.76
CA LYS A 914 -30.17 15.66 8.96
C LYS A 914 -31.69 15.57 8.79
N LYS A 915 -32.22 14.46 8.28
CA LYS A 915 -33.61 14.15 8.56
C LYS A 915 -33.55 13.93 10.06
N PRO A 916 -34.18 14.79 10.87
CA PRO A 916 -34.36 14.43 12.25
C PRO A 916 -35.00 13.05 12.18
N SER A 917 -34.37 12.04 12.78
CA SER A 917 -35.10 10.88 13.23
C SER A 917 -36.37 11.45 13.86
N LEU A 918 -37.54 11.04 13.36
CA LEU A 918 -38.79 11.44 14.00
C LEU A 918 -38.59 11.10 15.47
N THR A 919 -38.44 12.13 16.31
CA THR A 919 -38.24 11.93 17.75
C THR A 919 -39.28 10.91 18.21
N LYS A 920 -38.91 10.00 19.10
CA LYS A 920 -39.80 8.96 19.64
C LYS A 920 -41.22 9.49 19.95
N LYS A 921 -41.28 10.74 20.42
CA LYS A 921 -42.49 11.54 20.65
C LYS A 921 -43.32 11.88 19.39
N SER A 922 -42.69 12.27 18.28
CA SER A 922 -43.36 12.51 17.00
C SER A 922 -43.85 11.23 16.31
N ILE A 923 -43.17 10.10 16.51
CA ILE A 923 -43.64 8.77 16.08
C ILE A 923 -44.84 8.36 16.94
N GLU A 924 -44.74 8.47 18.27
CA GLU A 924 -45.85 8.21 19.20
C GLU A 924 -47.08 9.09 18.92
N GLU A 925 -46.92 10.36 18.54
CA GLU A 925 -48.03 11.25 18.20
C GLU A 925 -48.72 10.90 16.87
N VAL A 926 -48.02 10.28 15.92
CA VAL A 926 -48.57 9.81 14.64
C VAL A 926 -49.25 8.44 14.78
N LEU A 927 -48.69 7.55 15.61
CA LEU A 927 -49.16 6.17 15.78
C LEU A 927 -50.31 6.02 16.79
N ASN A 928 -50.51 7.00 17.69
CA ASN A 928 -51.67 7.02 18.58
C ASN A 928 -52.80 7.85 17.96
N SER A 929 -53.95 7.22 17.68
CA SER A 929 -55.08 7.83 16.99
C SER A 929 -56.31 7.94 17.90
N VAL A 930 -57.07 9.03 17.76
CA VAL A 930 -58.41 9.15 18.35
C VAL A 930 -59.32 9.81 17.32
N ARG A 931 -60.28 9.04 16.79
CA ARG A 931 -61.32 9.50 15.87
C ARG A 931 -62.58 9.84 16.65
N ILE A 932 -63.21 10.95 16.23
CA ILE A 932 -64.38 11.49 16.92
C ILE A 932 -65.51 11.71 15.93
N ALA A 933 -66.66 11.08 16.20
CA ALA A 933 -67.86 11.23 15.39
C ALA A 933 -69.14 11.07 16.23
N PRO A 934 -70.22 11.83 15.96
CA PRO A 934 -70.24 13.04 15.12
C PRO A 934 -69.58 14.25 15.83
N ASN A 935 -68.96 15.15 15.08
CA ASN A 935 -68.41 16.42 15.58
C ASN A 935 -68.69 17.55 14.56
N PRO A 936 -69.60 18.50 14.83
CA PRO A 936 -70.27 18.77 16.11
C PRO A 936 -71.23 17.65 16.57
N ALA A 937 -71.25 17.40 17.88
CA ALA A 937 -72.05 16.38 18.54
C ALA A 937 -73.37 16.98 19.08
N ASN A 938 -74.50 16.27 18.92
CA ASN A 938 -75.78 16.66 19.52
C ASN A 938 -76.19 15.70 20.65
N LEU A 939 -76.53 14.46 20.32
CA LEU A 939 -77.05 13.49 21.29
C LEU A 939 -75.96 12.67 21.99
N TYR A 940 -74.89 12.37 21.27
CA TYR A 940 -73.73 11.64 21.75
C TYR A 940 -72.50 12.00 20.92
N VAL A 941 -71.33 11.65 21.42
CA VAL A 941 -70.08 11.64 20.66
C VAL A 941 -69.31 10.37 20.98
N GLU A 942 -68.76 9.74 19.95
CA GLU A 942 -67.91 8.55 20.07
C GLU A 942 -66.44 8.96 19.97
N PHE A 943 -65.62 8.31 20.78
CA PHE A 943 -64.17 8.38 20.76
C PHE A 943 -63.64 6.98 20.46
N GLU A 944 -63.31 6.75 19.20
CA GLU A 944 -62.59 5.55 18.75
C GLU A 944 -61.09 5.83 18.93
N PHE A 945 -60.40 5.01 19.73
CA PHE A 945 -58.99 5.21 20.05
C PHE A 945 -58.15 4.02 19.63
N GLU A 946 -56.90 4.29 19.24
CA GLU A 946 -55.84 3.33 18.96
C GLU A 946 -54.55 3.77 19.66
N ILE A 947 -53.92 2.86 20.39
CA ILE A 947 -52.74 3.09 21.23
C ILE A 947 -51.63 2.16 20.77
N PHE A 948 -50.52 2.73 20.31
CA PHE A 948 -49.37 2.03 19.73
C PHE A 948 -48.75 1.03 20.71
N LYS A 949 -48.50 1.44 21.96
CA LYS A 949 -47.90 0.58 23.00
C LYS A 949 -48.94 0.21 24.05
N SER A 950 -49.03 -1.06 24.44
CA SER A 950 -49.90 -1.47 25.55
C SER A 950 -49.27 -1.11 26.91
N SER A 951 -50.07 -0.57 27.82
CA SER A 951 -49.68 -0.29 29.20
C SER A 951 -50.84 -0.60 30.15
N LYS A 952 -50.57 -0.85 31.43
CA LYS A 952 -51.61 -1.15 32.42
C LYS A 952 -52.43 0.08 32.81
N ASP A 953 -51.93 1.28 32.55
CA ASP A 953 -52.58 2.55 32.93
C ASP A 953 -52.81 3.47 31.73
N ASN A 954 -53.74 3.09 30.86
CA ASN A 954 -54.23 3.95 29.78
C ASN A 954 -55.54 4.64 30.20
N THR A 955 -55.66 5.94 29.95
CA THR A 955 -56.84 6.72 30.33
C THR A 955 -57.27 7.66 29.20
N LEU A 956 -58.56 7.65 28.84
CA LEU A 956 -59.17 8.70 28.02
C LEU A 956 -59.98 9.62 28.94
N ARG A 957 -59.65 10.91 28.97
CA ARG A 957 -60.38 11.91 29.76
C ARG A 957 -60.92 13.05 28.91
N ILE A 958 -62.05 13.58 29.32
CA ILE A 958 -62.75 14.72 28.72
C ILE A 958 -62.71 15.88 29.69
N ILE A 959 -62.33 17.06 29.21
CA ILE A 959 -62.20 18.29 29.99
C ILE A 959 -62.97 19.45 29.32
N ASP A 960 -63.46 20.39 30.12
CA ASP A 960 -64.03 21.65 29.63
C ASP A 960 -62.94 22.68 29.25
N ILE A 961 -63.36 23.86 28.78
CA ILE A 961 -62.45 24.96 28.41
C ILE A 961 -61.67 25.53 29.61
N GLN A 962 -62.07 25.24 30.85
CA GLN A 962 -61.36 25.61 32.08
C GLN A 962 -60.43 24.49 32.58
N GLY A 963 -60.32 23.37 31.85
CA GLY A 963 -59.50 22.21 32.21
C GLY A 963 -60.13 21.31 33.28
N LYS A 964 -61.41 21.49 33.62
CA LYS A 964 -62.09 20.67 34.61
C LYS A 964 -62.50 19.32 34.00
N PRO A 965 -62.20 18.18 34.65
CA PRO A 965 -62.58 16.87 34.14
C PRO A 965 -64.10 16.65 34.20
N ILE A 966 -64.68 16.29 33.07
CA ILE A 966 -66.10 15.97 32.89
C ILE A 966 -66.32 14.46 32.97
N LYS A 967 -65.46 13.70 32.28
CA LYS A 967 -65.54 12.25 32.24
C LYS A 967 -64.14 11.66 32.06
N SER A 968 -63.91 10.50 32.66
CA SER A 968 -62.68 9.73 32.49
C SER A 968 -63.03 8.26 32.34
N TRP A 969 -62.37 7.58 31.41
CA TRP A 969 -62.44 6.14 31.22
C TRP A 969 -61.04 5.55 31.44
N ASN A 970 -60.93 4.57 32.33
CA ASN A 970 -59.76 3.71 32.39
C ASN A 970 -59.88 2.67 31.26
N LEU A 971 -58.88 2.65 30.39
CA LEU A 971 -58.81 1.78 29.21
C LEU A 971 -58.01 0.50 29.49
N GLY A 972 -57.24 0.45 30.58
CA GLY A 972 -56.37 -0.68 30.94
C GLY A 972 -55.39 -1.01 29.81
N ILE A 973 -55.18 -2.31 29.56
CA ILE A 973 -54.28 -2.80 28.52
C ILE A 973 -54.86 -2.73 27.09
N ASN A 974 -56.09 -2.22 26.92
CA ASN A 974 -56.73 -2.19 25.60
C ASN A 974 -56.04 -1.17 24.70
N GLN A 975 -55.48 -1.65 23.58
CA GLN A 975 -54.85 -0.81 22.57
C GLN A 975 -55.85 -0.21 21.58
N GLN A 976 -57.07 -0.75 21.50
CA GLN A 976 -58.11 -0.19 20.63
C GLN A 976 -59.49 -0.28 21.27
N GLY A 977 -60.39 0.63 20.89
CA GLY A 977 -61.79 0.55 21.28
C GLY A 977 -62.57 1.84 21.11
N ILE A 978 -63.86 1.78 21.43
CA ILE A 978 -64.78 2.91 21.31
C ILE A 978 -65.33 3.27 22.69
N LYS A 979 -65.34 4.56 23.02
CA LYS A 979 -66.05 5.12 24.18
C LYS A 979 -67.07 6.14 23.73
N VAL A 980 -68.27 6.05 24.28
CA VAL A 980 -69.38 6.94 23.94
C VAL A 980 -69.66 7.87 25.12
N LEU A 981 -69.78 9.16 24.83
CA LEU A 981 -70.21 10.19 25.78
C LEU A 981 -71.62 10.65 25.43
N ASP A 982 -72.53 10.58 26.40
CA ASP A 982 -73.86 11.18 26.31
C ASP A 982 -73.75 12.70 26.49
N THR A 983 -74.00 13.45 25.40
CA THR A 983 -73.81 14.91 25.37
C THR A 983 -75.06 15.67 25.81
N ARG A 984 -76.22 15.03 25.97
CA ARG A 984 -77.52 15.70 26.28
C ARG A 984 -77.55 16.47 27.59
N LYS A 985 -76.62 16.17 28.50
CA LYS A 985 -76.51 16.81 29.83
C LYS A 985 -75.37 17.84 29.89
N LEU A 986 -74.68 18.07 28.78
CA LEU A 986 -73.57 19.00 28.67
C LEU A 986 -74.02 20.25 27.91
N PRO A 987 -73.69 21.48 28.34
CA PRO A 987 -74.08 22.68 27.62
C PRO A 987 -73.37 22.78 26.24
N ASN A 988 -74.00 23.48 25.30
CA ASN A 988 -73.37 23.83 24.01
C ASN A 988 -72.02 24.53 24.25
N GLY A 989 -70.98 24.07 23.56
CA GLY A 989 -69.63 24.58 23.80
C GLY A 989 -68.54 23.71 23.20
N VAL A 990 -67.30 24.17 23.36
CA VAL A 990 -66.09 23.44 22.95
C VAL A 990 -65.58 22.63 24.13
N TYR A 991 -65.21 21.39 23.88
CA TYR A 991 -64.66 20.46 24.85
C TYR A 991 -63.38 19.83 24.31
N PHE A 992 -62.53 19.33 25.21
CA PHE A 992 -61.28 18.67 24.83
C PHE A 992 -61.25 17.24 25.34
N TYR A 993 -60.56 16.39 24.61
CA TYR A 993 -60.22 15.04 25.04
C TYR A 993 -58.70 14.90 25.14
N GLU A 994 -58.27 14.04 26.06
CA GLU A 994 -56.87 13.66 26.23
C GLU A 994 -56.78 12.15 26.44
N LEU A 995 -55.97 11.52 25.60
CA LEU A 995 -55.54 10.13 25.73
C LEU A 995 -54.19 10.13 26.45
N LEU A 996 -54.12 9.40 27.55
CA LEU A 996 -52.99 9.34 28.47
C LEU A 996 -52.51 7.89 28.62
N GLN A 997 -51.20 7.70 28.77
CA GLN A 997 -50.56 6.43 29.12
C GLN A 997 -49.57 6.69 30.25
N ASP A 998 -49.70 5.96 31.35
CA ASP A 998 -48.86 6.09 32.56
C ASP A 998 -48.76 7.55 33.05
N GLY A 999 -49.88 8.28 32.97
CA GLY A 999 -50.01 9.69 33.34
C GLY A 999 -49.48 10.69 32.31
N SER A 1000 -48.81 10.25 31.25
CA SER A 1000 -48.27 11.08 30.18
C SER A 1000 -49.26 11.22 29.01
N LYS A 1001 -49.37 12.42 28.43
CA LYS A 1001 -50.31 12.70 27.32
C LYS A 1001 -49.78 12.16 26.00
N LEU A 1002 -50.52 11.22 25.41
CA LEU A 1002 -50.24 10.63 24.09
C LEU A 1002 -50.90 11.41 22.95
N LYS A 1003 -52.17 11.79 23.11
CA LYS A 1003 -52.95 12.52 22.10
C LYS A 1003 -53.98 13.41 22.75
N GLY A 1004 -54.38 14.48 22.08
CA GLY A 1004 -55.54 15.26 22.48
C GLY A 1004 -56.08 16.10 21.34
N GLY A 1005 -57.32 16.54 21.47
CA GLY A 1005 -57.99 17.34 20.46
C GLY A 1005 -59.27 17.95 21.00
N LYS A 1006 -60.03 18.60 20.10
CA LYS A 1006 -61.26 19.31 20.45
C LYS A 1006 -62.48 18.72 19.74
N PHE A 1007 -63.63 18.79 20.41
CA PHE A 1007 -64.93 18.53 19.82
C PHE A 1007 -65.94 19.57 20.30
N ILE A 1008 -67.01 19.75 19.52
CA ILE A 1008 -68.02 20.78 19.74
C ILE A 1008 -69.33 20.09 20.07
N ILE A 1009 -70.02 20.53 21.12
CA ILE A 1009 -71.41 20.11 21.41
C ILE A 1009 -72.34 21.23 20.93
N GLN A 1010 -73.31 20.85 20.09
CA GLN A 1010 -74.34 21.74 19.54
C GLN A 1010 -75.69 21.00 19.51
N HIS A 1011 -76.56 21.33 20.46
CA HIS A 1011 -77.92 20.80 20.60
C HIS A 1011 -78.93 21.42 19.64
#